data_AF-A0A4R6TJY4-F1
#
_entry.id   AF-A0A4R6TJY4-F1
#
_cell.length_a   1.000
_cell.length_b   1.000
_cell.length_c   1.000
_cell.angle_alpha   90.00
_cell.angle_beta   90.00
_cell.angle_gamma   90.00
#
_symmetry.space_group_name_H-M   'P 1'
#
loop_
_entity.id
_entity.type
_entity.pdbx_description
1 polymer ?
#
loop_
_entity_poly.entity_id
_entity_poly.type
_entity_poly.pdbx_seq_one_letter_code
_entity_poly.pdbx_strand_id
1 'polypeptide(L)'
;MYKIKHVFSAILFMVAAVVVAQDDSTITKEPGHTNQSKFRQMYEEFATPNTYRSASGTPGPDYYQQQADYKMDIELDDKNAKLYGKETITYHNNSPDVLEYLWVQLDQNVRAKDSKSPLRNPSRIAVAYQPATFTKEYMSEPFDGGFNIEYVKDTNGKALPYTINRTMMRIDLPTPLASGEKFSFDIKWWYNIPDHTVDRARSGYEYFEKDGNRAYVIAQFFPRMAVYNDVEGWQNHQFWGSGEFALPFGNYEVNITVPADHILDATGELLNRKEVFSKTMMERYERAKKSYDKPVLIVTQEEAEQAEKGFSEKKKTWKFKAENVRDYGFATSRKFIWDMQAVKIGNKDVMAVSLYPKEGNPLWEEQSTKAVASTLKTYSKHTFDYPYHKAISVHAKNQGMEYPMICWNYGRPNEDGTYSDRVKFGMISVIIHEVGHNFFPMIVNSDERQWGWMDEGLDTFMQYLAEQQFGKENPSVIAPHENYPSRRGAPSKIVPYMSGDQSTLAPIMSNPENVYQLGPNAYGKPATALNILRETVMGPELFDHAFKTYAQRWMFKHPSPEDFFRTMEDASAVDLDWFWRSWFYTTDYVDIGVKDVKKYYVSDKPTPQMEEYIAANNMSPSDLPPLVYLSEESEDGEGKTPSESSQTLNAFMMDNLTPEQRAAVKEPKYFYEVTFEKPGGIPMPLIVEYTYADGSKENVTFPPEIWRKSDKEVSRIMATQKELVGVVVDPKAETADIDTSNNSWPKKAEESDFNKFKQSIQGDN
;
A
#
# COMPACT_ATOMS: atom_id res chain seq x y z
N MET A 1 -72.05 -30.91 6.32
CA MET A 1 -73.29 -30.99 7.15
C MET A 1 -72.93 -30.60 8.58
N TYR A 2 -73.64 -29.60 9.14
CA TYR A 2 -73.83 -29.18 10.55
C TYR A 2 -72.62 -29.32 11.54
N LYS A 3 -71.94 -28.31 12.08
CA LYS A 3 -72.26 -26.97 12.65
C LYS A 3 -72.95 -26.98 14.04
N ILE A 4 -72.36 -26.19 14.97
CA ILE A 4 -72.90 -25.50 16.18
C ILE A 4 -72.96 -26.38 17.49
N LYS A 5 -72.46 -26.03 18.70
CA LYS A 5 -72.68 -24.85 19.57
C LYS A 5 -71.64 -24.63 20.71
N HIS A 6 -71.19 -23.38 20.80
CA HIS A 6 -70.91 -22.46 21.94
C HIS A 6 -71.72 -22.74 23.26
N VAL A 7 -71.41 -22.35 24.51
CA VAL A 7 -70.71 -21.19 25.12
C VAL A 7 -70.68 -21.37 26.68
N PHE A 8 -69.62 -20.85 27.34
CA PHE A 8 -69.48 -20.20 28.68
C PHE A 8 -69.67 -20.88 30.07
N SER A 9 -68.57 -20.79 30.83
CA SER A 9 -68.33 -20.14 32.16
C SER A 9 -69.10 -20.49 33.44
N ALA A 10 -68.34 -20.83 34.49
CA ALA A 10 -68.26 -20.15 35.81
C ALA A 10 -67.39 -21.01 36.77
N ILE A 11 -66.16 -20.62 37.15
CA ILE A 11 -65.75 -19.74 38.27
C ILE A 11 -65.38 -20.50 39.57
N LEU A 12 -64.16 -20.19 40.07
CA LEU A 12 -63.56 -20.34 41.41
C LEU A 12 -63.16 -21.74 41.94
N PHE A 13 -61.85 -22.01 42.03
CA PHE A 13 -61.01 -21.69 43.21
C PHE A 13 -59.52 -21.94 42.90
N MET A 14 -58.71 -20.89 43.02
CA MET A 14 -57.24 -20.93 42.98
C MET A 14 -56.68 -21.29 44.36
N VAL A 15 -55.77 -22.26 44.41
CA VAL A 15 -54.69 -22.33 45.40
C VAL A 15 -53.41 -22.50 44.61
N ALA A 16 -52.65 -21.40 44.49
CA ALA A 16 -51.34 -21.39 43.87
C ALA A 16 -50.31 -21.87 44.91
N ALA A 17 -49.74 -23.05 44.68
CA ALA A 17 -48.50 -23.45 45.33
C ALA A 17 -47.33 -22.81 44.56
N VAL A 18 -46.67 -21.85 45.19
CA VAL A 18 -45.41 -21.28 44.70
C VAL A 18 -44.32 -22.32 44.89
N VAL A 19 -43.91 -22.97 43.81
CA VAL A 19 -42.65 -23.72 43.76
C VAL A 19 -41.55 -22.69 43.54
N VAL A 20 -40.76 -22.45 44.58
CA VAL A 20 -39.51 -21.70 44.48
C VAL A 20 -38.53 -22.60 43.72
N ALA A 21 -38.27 -22.27 42.46
CA ALA A 21 -37.14 -22.83 41.73
C ALA A 21 -35.86 -22.19 42.31
N GLN A 22 -35.08 -22.98 43.03
CA GLN A 22 -33.67 -22.65 43.28
C GLN A 22 -32.92 -22.87 41.97
N ASP A 23 -32.55 -21.80 41.29
CA ASP A 23 -31.54 -21.85 40.23
C ASP A 23 -30.18 -22.13 40.89
N ASP A 24 -29.85 -23.40 41.05
CA ASP A 24 -28.48 -23.84 41.25
C ASP A 24 -27.72 -23.56 39.95
N SER A 25 -27.12 -22.36 39.88
CA SER A 25 -26.10 -22.04 38.87
C SER A 25 -24.90 -22.95 39.08
N THR A 26 -24.97 -24.14 38.47
CA THR A 26 -23.82 -25.03 38.36
C THR A 26 -22.73 -24.28 37.61
N ILE A 27 -21.70 -23.83 38.34
CA ILE A 27 -20.51 -23.21 37.75
C ILE A 27 -19.83 -24.28 36.89
N THR A 28 -20.18 -24.34 35.61
CA THR A 28 -19.48 -25.19 34.64
C THR A 28 -18.10 -24.59 34.45
N LYS A 29 -17.06 -25.30 34.89
CA LYS A 29 -15.68 -24.91 34.63
C LYS A 29 -15.50 -24.79 33.12
N GLU A 30 -15.05 -23.63 32.66
CA GLU A 30 -14.72 -23.47 31.24
C GLU A 30 -13.59 -24.43 30.86
N PRO A 31 -13.65 -25.06 29.67
CA PRO A 31 -12.55 -25.88 29.17
C PRO A 31 -11.32 -25.00 28.92
N GLY A 32 -10.13 -25.59 29.04
CA GLY A 32 -8.91 -24.91 28.65
C GLY A 32 -8.92 -24.53 27.16
N HIS A 33 -8.27 -23.42 26.81
CA HIS A 33 -8.15 -22.92 25.44
C HIS A 33 -6.70 -22.51 25.14
N THR A 34 -6.35 -22.36 23.85
CA THR A 34 -5.06 -21.79 23.44
C THR A 34 -5.05 -20.26 23.58
N ASN A 35 -3.87 -19.63 23.46
CA ASN A 35 -3.77 -18.18 23.57
C ASN A 35 -4.41 -17.50 22.34
N GLN A 36 -5.56 -16.86 22.54
CA GLN A 36 -6.30 -16.11 21.51
C GLN A 36 -6.05 -14.59 21.57
N SER A 37 -5.09 -14.14 22.39
CA SER A 37 -4.78 -12.71 22.52
C SER A 37 -4.32 -12.12 21.19
N LYS A 38 -4.82 -10.93 20.85
CA LYS A 38 -4.34 -10.15 19.70
C LYS A 38 -2.86 -9.75 19.85
N PHE A 39 -2.34 -9.73 21.08
CA PHE A 39 -0.95 -9.41 21.42
C PHE A 39 -0.05 -10.65 21.57
N ARG A 40 -0.51 -11.83 21.13
CA ARG A 40 0.35 -13.02 21.09
C ARG A 40 1.40 -12.87 19.98
N GLN A 41 2.54 -13.54 20.15
CA GLN A 41 3.63 -13.47 19.18
C GLN A 41 3.28 -14.16 17.84
N MET A 42 3.86 -13.71 16.72
CA MET A 42 3.58 -14.25 15.37
C MET A 42 4.41 -15.50 14.99
N TYR A 43 5.07 -16.16 15.95
CA TYR A 43 5.95 -17.30 15.66
C TYR A 43 5.28 -18.51 15.01
N GLU A 44 3.95 -18.64 15.11
CA GLU A 44 3.19 -19.70 14.43
C GLU A 44 2.82 -19.32 12.98
N GLU A 45 2.76 -18.02 12.68
CA GLU A 45 2.44 -17.51 11.36
C GLU A 45 3.68 -17.29 10.48
N PHE A 46 4.84 -16.99 11.09
CA PHE A 46 6.09 -16.73 10.36
C PHE A 46 6.93 -18.00 10.15
N ALA A 47 7.66 -18.05 9.05
CA ALA A 47 8.72 -19.03 8.83
C ALA A 47 9.81 -18.92 9.92
N THR A 48 10.38 -20.06 10.30
CA THR A 48 11.50 -20.09 11.24
C THR A 48 12.75 -19.50 10.58
N PRO A 49 13.45 -18.56 11.23
CA PRO A 49 14.72 -18.03 10.73
C PRO A 49 15.74 -19.13 10.45
N ASN A 50 16.55 -18.95 9.41
CA ASN A 50 17.55 -19.91 8.95
C ASN A 50 18.83 -19.18 8.46
N THR A 51 19.74 -19.90 7.81
CA THR A 51 21.01 -19.30 7.36
C THR A 51 20.88 -18.43 6.10
N TYR A 52 19.77 -18.52 5.37
CA TYR A 52 19.42 -17.64 4.24
C TYR A 52 18.71 -16.36 4.71
N ARG A 53 17.82 -16.47 5.71
CA ARG A 53 17.01 -15.36 6.25
C ARG A 53 17.07 -15.32 7.77
N SER A 54 17.65 -14.25 8.31
CA SER A 54 17.92 -14.13 9.74
C SER A 54 16.71 -13.68 10.56
N ALA A 55 16.78 -13.88 11.89
CA ALA A 55 15.71 -13.48 12.80
C ALA A 55 15.47 -11.96 12.86
N SER A 56 16.47 -11.15 12.51
CA SER A 56 16.36 -9.68 12.44
C SER A 56 15.79 -9.17 11.12
N GLY A 57 15.48 -10.05 10.16
CA GLY A 57 14.99 -9.66 8.83
C GLY A 57 16.07 -9.17 7.87
N THR A 58 17.36 -9.37 8.18
CA THR A 58 18.46 -9.19 7.22
C THR A 58 18.70 -10.49 6.43
N PRO A 59 19.18 -10.41 5.16
CA PRO A 59 19.77 -11.55 4.48
C PRO A 59 20.82 -12.23 5.37
N GLY A 60 20.73 -13.55 5.50
CA GLY A 60 21.65 -14.37 6.27
C GLY A 60 22.97 -14.64 5.55
N PRO A 61 23.94 -15.28 6.22
CA PRO A 61 25.27 -15.56 5.65
C PRO A 61 25.25 -16.44 4.40
N ASP A 62 24.25 -17.31 4.26
CA ASP A 62 24.13 -18.23 3.11
C ASP A 62 23.18 -17.69 2.03
N TYR A 63 22.63 -16.48 2.19
CA TYR A 63 21.71 -15.88 1.22
C TYR A 63 22.30 -15.88 -0.20
N TYR A 64 21.53 -16.40 -1.15
CA TYR A 64 21.86 -16.37 -2.57
C TYR A 64 20.72 -15.73 -3.37
N GLN A 65 21.05 -15.29 -4.57
CA GLN A 65 20.05 -14.95 -5.58
C GLN A 65 20.61 -15.24 -6.97
N GLN A 66 19.73 -15.60 -7.88
CA GLN A 66 20.12 -15.92 -9.25
C GLN A 66 20.39 -14.65 -10.06
N GLN A 67 21.15 -14.81 -11.14
CA GLN A 67 21.40 -13.76 -12.11
C GLN A 67 21.05 -14.23 -13.52
N ALA A 68 20.44 -13.35 -14.32
CA ALA A 68 20.15 -13.61 -15.73
C ALA A 68 20.60 -12.43 -16.61
N ASP A 69 21.68 -12.61 -17.37
CA ASP A 69 22.18 -11.59 -18.30
C ASP A 69 21.55 -11.74 -19.69
N TYR A 70 21.32 -10.61 -20.35
CA TYR A 70 20.65 -10.52 -21.65
C TYR A 70 21.50 -9.76 -22.67
N LYS A 71 21.59 -10.32 -23.88
CA LYS A 71 22.03 -9.60 -25.07
C LYS A 71 20.91 -9.66 -26.10
N MET A 72 20.35 -8.51 -26.49
CA MET A 72 19.14 -8.44 -27.29
C MET A 72 19.31 -7.58 -28.54
N ASP A 73 18.83 -8.10 -29.66
CA ASP A 73 18.62 -7.36 -30.90
C ASP A 73 17.11 -7.26 -31.15
N ILE A 74 16.59 -6.04 -31.05
CA ILE A 74 15.16 -5.71 -31.14
C ILE A 74 14.91 -4.86 -32.37
N GLU A 75 13.86 -5.19 -33.12
CA GLU A 75 13.44 -4.44 -34.30
C GLU A 75 11.93 -4.15 -34.26
N LEU A 76 11.60 -2.85 -34.34
CA LEU A 76 10.23 -2.37 -34.46
C LEU A 76 9.83 -2.24 -35.93
N ASP A 77 8.80 -2.99 -36.33
CA ASP A 77 8.07 -2.77 -37.57
C ASP A 77 6.89 -1.81 -37.29
N ASP A 78 7.15 -0.52 -37.42
CA ASP A 78 6.17 0.54 -37.15
C ASP A 78 4.95 0.44 -38.07
N LYS A 79 5.15 0.01 -39.33
CA LYS A 79 4.06 -0.07 -40.32
C LYS A 79 3.02 -1.09 -39.90
N ASN A 80 3.48 -2.27 -39.48
CA ASN A 80 2.61 -3.40 -39.13
C ASN A 80 2.38 -3.54 -37.62
N ALA A 81 2.89 -2.61 -36.80
CA ALA A 81 2.82 -2.66 -35.34
C ALA A 81 3.28 -4.02 -34.77
N LYS A 82 4.49 -4.44 -35.15
CA LYS A 82 5.04 -5.74 -34.79
C LYS A 82 6.44 -5.60 -34.23
N LEU A 83 6.77 -6.42 -33.22
CA LEU A 83 8.10 -6.44 -32.61
C LEU A 83 8.78 -7.77 -32.88
N TYR A 84 10.04 -7.69 -33.29
CA TYR A 84 10.92 -8.85 -33.47
C TYR A 84 12.04 -8.78 -32.45
N GLY A 85 12.40 -9.94 -31.90
CA GLY A 85 13.50 -10.05 -30.96
C GLY A 85 14.33 -11.31 -31.19
N LYS A 86 15.64 -11.14 -31.05
CA LYS A 86 16.57 -12.23 -30.79
C LYS A 86 17.34 -11.90 -29.52
N GLU A 87 17.36 -12.84 -28.59
CA GLU A 87 18.11 -12.68 -27.34
C GLU A 87 19.01 -13.87 -27.07
N THR A 88 20.17 -13.59 -26.50
CA THR A 88 21.02 -14.57 -25.82
C THR A 88 20.89 -14.33 -24.33
N ILE A 89 20.45 -15.35 -23.60
CA ILE A 89 20.30 -15.32 -22.14
C ILE A 89 21.45 -16.11 -21.53
N THR A 90 22.13 -15.56 -20.52
CA THR A 90 23.09 -16.29 -19.68
C THR A 90 22.57 -16.37 -18.26
N TYR A 91 22.17 -17.56 -17.84
CA TYR A 91 21.70 -17.84 -16.49
C TYR A 91 22.86 -18.30 -15.61
N HIS A 92 23.01 -17.71 -14.43
CA HIS A 92 24.02 -18.09 -13.44
C HIS A 92 23.31 -18.78 -12.27
N ASN A 93 23.70 -20.02 -11.98
CA ASN A 93 23.16 -20.75 -10.85
C ASN A 93 23.98 -20.48 -9.58
N ASN A 94 23.51 -19.56 -8.75
CA ASN A 94 24.09 -19.21 -7.46
C ASN A 94 23.47 -19.97 -6.29
N SER A 95 22.46 -20.83 -6.53
CA SER A 95 21.89 -21.67 -5.47
C SER A 95 22.83 -22.84 -5.13
N PRO A 96 22.67 -23.48 -3.96
CA PRO A 96 23.40 -24.71 -3.63
C PRO A 96 22.89 -25.93 -4.42
N ASP A 97 21.80 -25.78 -5.18
CA ASP A 97 21.11 -26.89 -5.85
C ASP A 97 21.66 -27.15 -7.26
N VAL A 98 21.45 -28.37 -7.74
CA VAL A 98 21.67 -28.76 -9.13
C VAL A 98 20.36 -28.59 -9.89
N LEU A 99 20.35 -27.78 -10.95
CA LEU A 99 19.15 -27.49 -11.74
C LEU A 99 19.11 -28.32 -13.02
N GLU A 100 18.07 -29.12 -13.22
CA GLU A 100 17.89 -29.94 -14.43
C GLU A 100 17.17 -29.21 -15.58
N TYR A 101 16.48 -28.13 -15.25
CA TYR A 101 15.70 -27.33 -16.19
C TYR A 101 15.64 -25.87 -15.75
N LEU A 102 15.33 -24.99 -16.70
CA LEU A 102 15.13 -23.56 -16.48
C LEU A 102 13.69 -23.16 -16.83
N TRP A 103 13.11 -22.23 -16.05
CA TRP A 103 11.81 -21.64 -16.36
C TRP A 103 11.96 -20.22 -16.92
N VAL A 104 11.18 -19.94 -17.97
CA VAL A 104 11.11 -18.66 -18.67
C VAL A 104 9.66 -18.19 -18.71
N GLN A 105 9.40 -16.97 -18.28
CA GLN A 105 8.10 -16.29 -18.34
C GLN A 105 7.82 -15.79 -19.76
N LEU A 106 6.61 -16.05 -20.23
CA LEU A 106 6.08 -15.69 -21.54
C LEU A 106 4.80 -14.87 -21.37
N ASP A 107 4.84 -13.78 -20.61
CA ASP A 107 3.64 -13.06 -20.15
C ASP A 107 2.79 -12.46 -21.29
N GLN A 108 3.37 -12.19 -22.46
CA GLN A 108 2.58 -11.81 -23.63
C GLN A 108 1.55 -12.88 -24.02
N ASN A 109 1.77 -14.15 -23.66
CA ASN A 109 0.83 -15.24 -23.95
C ASN A 109 -0.50 -15.12 -23.20
N VAL A 110 -0.61 -14.22 -22.20
CA VAL A 110 -1.91 -13.86 -21.60
C VAL A 110 -2.89 -13.31 -22.65
N ARG A 111 -2.35 -12.76 -23.77
CA ARG A 111 -3.07 -12.19 -24.91
C ARG A 111 -3.13 -13.12 -26.12
N ALA A 112 -2.63 -14.36 -26.00
CA ALA A 112 -2.75 -15.32 -27.09
C ALA A 112 -4.22 -15.61 -27.39
N LYS A 113 -4.55 -15.89 -28.66
CA LYS A 113 -5.93 -16.21 -29.09
C LYS A 113 -6.57 -17.35 -28.30
N ASP A 114 -5.76 -18.32 -27.86
CA ASP A 114 -6.20 -19.49 -27.10
C ASP A 114 -6.01 -19.34 -25.57
N SER A 115 -5.70 -18.12 -25.10
CA SER A 115 -5.49 -17.78 -23.69
C SER A 115 -6.65 -18.25 -22.82
N LYS A 116 -6.29 -18.81 -21.66
CA LYS A 116 -7.25 -19.26 -20.65
C LYS A 116 -7.55 -18.19 -19.61
N SER A 117 -6.81 -17.08 -19.61
CA SER A 117 -6.96 -16.04 -18.59
C SER A 117 -8.34 -15.39 -18.56
N PRO A 118 -8.97 -15.07 -19.71
CA PRO A 118 -10.34 -14.56 -19.72
C PRO A 118 -11.39 -15.55 -19.18
N LEU A 119 -11.06 -16.86 -19.09
CA LEU A 119 -12.00 -17.92 -18.69
C LEU A 119 -11.95 -18.28 -17.20
N ARG A 120 -11.01 -17.70 -16.43
CA ARG A 120 -10.80 -18.07 -15.03
C ARG A 120 -11.93 -17.61 -14.12
N ASN A 121 -12.49 -16.45 -14.40
CA ASN A 121 -13.50 -15.82 -13.54
C ASN A 121 -14.91 -16.15 -14.02
N PRO A 122 -15.89 -16.30 -13.11
CA PRO A 122 -17.28 -16.47 -13.50
C PRO A 122 -17.81 -15.22 -14.21
N SER A 123 -18.56 -15.39 -15.28
CA SER A 123 -19.26 -14.30 -15.96
C SER A 123 -20.73 -14.22 -15.54
N ARG A 124 -21.29 -13.01 -15.54
CA ARG A 124 -22.73 -12.75 -15.32
C ARG A 124 -23.19 -11.73 -16.36
N ILE A 125 -24.44 -11.83 -16.79
CA ILE A 125 -25.03 -10.83 -17.70
C ILE A 125 -25.14 -9.51 -16.94
N ALA A 126 -24.46 -8.47 -17.42
CA ALA A 126 -24.61 -7.12 -16.89
C ALA A 126 -26.01 -6.58 -17.19
N VAL A 127 -26.54 -5.72 -16.31
CA VAL A 127 -27.86 -5.08 -16.50
C VAL A 127 -27.90 -4.24 -17.78
N ALA A 128 -26.76 -3.65 -18.17
CA ALA A 128 -26.58 -2.94 -19.43
C ALA A 128 -25.09 -2.98 -19.85
N TYR A 129 -24.84 -2.84 -21.14
CA TYR A 129 -23.50 -2.71 -21.71
C TYR A 129 -23.38 -1.39 -22.47
N GLN A 130 -22.20 -0.76 -22.41
CA GLN A 130 -21.85 0.28 -23.36
C GLN A 130 -21.64 -0.35 -24.74
N PRO A 131 -22.05 0.32 -25.85
CA PRO A 131 -21.90 -0.26 -27.20
C PRO A 131 -20.47 -0.71 -27.52
N ALA A 132 -19.46 0.07 -27.13
CA ALA A 132 -18.06 -0.29 -27.34
C ALA A 132 -17.66 -1.58 -26.61
N THR A 133 -18.06 -1.72 -25.33
CA THR A 133 -17.82 -2.93 -24.53
C THR A 133 -18.54 -4.14 -25.11
N PHE A 134 -19.81 -3.98 -25.49
CA PHE A 134 -20.59 -5.07 -26.08
C PHE A 134 -19.98 -5.58 -27.40
N THR A 135 -19.62 -4.67 -28.30
CA THR A 135 -18.98 -5.02 -29.57
C THR A 135 -17.65 -5.75 -29.35
N LYS A 136 -16.86 -5.28 -28.37
CA LYS A 136 -15.58 -5.91 -28.02
C LYS A 136 -15.76 -7.32 -27.45
N GLU A 137 -16.69 -7.50 -26.50
CA GLU A 137 -16.88 -8.78 -25.80
C GLU A 137 -17.59 -9.84 -26.66
N TYR A 138 -18.54 -9.43 -27.51
CA TYR A 138 -19.44 -10.37 -28.18
C TYR A 138 -19.37 -10.36 -29.72
N MET A 139 -18.72 -9.35 -30.33
CA MET A 139 -18.74 -9.17 -31.79
C MET A 139 -17.35 -9.06 -32.44
N SER A 140 -16.28 -8.96 -31.65
CA SER A 140 -14.91 -8.80 -32.14
C SER A 140 -14.13 -10.10 -32.02
N GLU A 141 -13.27 -10.35 -33.00
CA GLU A 141 -12.31 -11.47 -32.91
C GLU A 141 -11.26 -11.19 -31.84
N PRO A 142 -10.79 -12.22 -31.11
CA PRO A 142 -9.69 -12.07 -30.17
C PRO A 142 -8.43 -11.54 -30.86
N PHE A 143 -7.73 -10.63 -30.19
CA PHE A 143 -6.43 -10.13 -30.62
C PHE A 143 -5.42 -11.28 -30.82
N ASP A 144 -4.60 -11.20 -31.87
CA ASP A 144 -3.55 -12.17 -32.14
C ASP A 144 -2.25 -11.83 -31.39
N GLY A 145 -2.31 -11.94 -30.07
CA GLY A 145 -1.19 -11.68 -29.18
C GLY A 145 -0.36 -12.93 -28.87
N GLY A 146 0.54 -12.79 -27.89
CA GLY A 146 1.42 -13.88 -27.47
C GLY A 146 2.73 -13.97 -28.27
N PHE A 147 3.73 -14.57 -27.63
CA PHE A 147 5.02 -14.84 -28.24
C PHE A 147 4.91 -15.93 -29.30
N ASN A 148 5.36 -15.62 -30.51
CA ASN A 148 5.63 -16.61 -31.54
C ASN A 148 7.11 -16.98 -31.44
N ILE A 149 7.41 -18.08 -30.75
CA ILE A 149 8.77 -18.60 -30.59
C ILE A 149 9.21 -19.27 -31.90
N GLU A 150 10.22 -18.72 -32.56
CA GLU A 150 10.81 -19.30 -33.76
C GLU A 150 11.80 -20.43 -33.44
N TYR A 151 12.64 -20.24 -32.40
CA TYR A 151 13.51 -21.29 -31.88
C TYR A 151 14.00 -21.01 -30.46
N VAL A 152 14.41 -22.09 -29.78
CA VAL A 152 15.26 -22.08 -28.59
C VAL A 152 16.48 -22.97 -28.88
N LYS A 153 17.69 -22.43 -28.75
CA LYS A 153 18.95 -23.12 -29.12
C LYS A 153 20.04 -22.86 -28.10
N ASP A 154 21.00 -23.77 -27.97
CA ASP A 154 22.25 -23.46 -27.29
C ASP A 154 23.12 -22.49 -28.12
N THR A 155 24.20 -21.98 -27.52
CA THR A 155 25.14 -21.06 -28.18
C THR A 155 25.94 -21.69 -29.33
N ASN A 156 25.89 -23.02 -29.49
CA ASN A 156 26.47 -23.74 -30.63
C ASN A 156 25.45 -23.94 -31.77
N GLY A 157 24.22 -23.46 -31.60
CA GLY A 157 23.14 -23.55 -32.58
C GLY A 157 22.33 -24.84 -32.54
N LYS A 158 22.55 -25.73 -31.57
CA LYS A 158 21.78 -26.95 -31.37
C LYS A 158 20.43 -26.63 -30.73
N ALA A 159 19.35 -27.21 -31.24
CA ALA A 159 18.02 -27.04 -30.65
C ALA A 159 17.96 -27.61 -29.22
N LEU A 160 17.34 -26.85 -28.31
CA LEU A 160 17.07 -27.28 -26.94
C LEU A 160 15.62 -27.78 -26.82
N PRO A 161 15.35 -28.90 -26.13
CA PRO A 161 13.99 -29.31 -25.82
C PRO A 161 13.33 -28.29 -24.89
N TYR A 162 12.09 -27.90 -25.20
CA TYR A 162 11.31 -27.03 -24.34
C TYR A 162 9.82 -27.38 -24.39
N THR A 163 9.09 -27.02 -23.34
CA THR A 163 7.63 -27.15 -23.26
C THR A 163 7.05 -25.81 -22.86
N ILE A 164 6.14 -25.26 -23.68
CA ILE A 164 5.35 -24.08 -23.31
C ILE A 164 4.09 -24.55 -22.59
N ASN A 165 3.94 -24.10 -21.35
CA ASN A 165 2.73 -24.22 -20.55
C ASN A 165 2.15 -22.82 -20.34
N ARG A 166 1.32 -22.39 -21.29
CA ARG A 166 0.65 -21.07 -21.33
C ARG A 166 1.66 -19.92 -21.22
N THR A 167 1.69 -19.23 -20.07
CA THR A 167 2.55 -18.06 -19.80
C THR A 167 3.93 -18.44 -19.27
N MET A 168 4.27 -19.72 -19.26
CA MET A 168 5.55 -20.24 -18.80
C MET A 168 6.14 -21.21 -19.83
N MET A 169 7.46 -21.24 -19.92
CA MET A 169 8.22 -22.17 -20.77
C MET A 169 9.31 -22.85 -19.95
N ARG A 170 9.32 -24.18 -19.95
CA ARG A 170 10.39 -24.99 -19.35
C ARG A 170 11.40 -25.35 -20.44
N ILE A 171 12.67 -25.09 -20.21
CA ILE A 171 13.78 -25.53 -21.06
C ILE A 171 14.49 -26.67 -20.33
N ASP A 172 14.54 -27.85 -20.95
CA ASP A 172 15.21 -29.02 -20.39
C ASP A 172 16.70 -28.96 -20.72
N LEU A 173 17.57 -28.96 -19.70
CA LEU A 173 19.01 -28.79 -19.91
C LEU A 173 19.64 -30.09 -20.41
N PRO A 174 20.56 -30.04 -21.41
CA PRO A 174 21.27 -31.23 -21.87
C PRO A 174 22.13 -31.89 -20.77
N THR A 175 22.64 -31.08 -19.86
CA THR A 175 23.41 -31.46 -18.68
C THR A 175 22.87 -30.63 -17.50
N PRO A 176 22.59 -31.23 -16.33
CA PRO A 176 22.18 -30.46 -15.16
C PRO A 176 23.20 -29.39 -14.79
N LEU A 177 22.73 -28.21 -14.43
CA LEU A 177 23.54 -27.04 -14.11
C LEU A 177 23.92 -27.08 -12.63
N ALA A 178 25.19 -27.31 -12.32
CA ALA A 178 25.66 -27.37 -10.94
C ALA A 178 25.72 -25.98 -10.29
N SER A 179 25.85 -25.96 -8.96
CA SER A 179 26.06 -24.72 -8.20
C SER A 179 27.33 -24.00 -8.67
N GLY A 180 27.22 -22.69 -8.88
CA GLY A 180 28.26 -21.81 -9.41
C GLY A 180 28.47 -21.88 -10.92
N GLU A 181 27.78 -22.77 -11.64
CA GLU A 181 27.86 -22.86 -13.09
C GLU A 181 26.91 -21.88 -13.79
N LYS A 182 27.13 -21.69 -15.10
CA LYS A 182 26.29 -20.87 -15.96
C LYS A 182 25.90 -21.60 -17.23
N PHE A 183 24.73 -21.25 -17.77
CA PHE A 183 24.25 -21.77 -19.04
C PHE A 183 23.77 -20.63 -19.94
N SER A 184 24.20 -20.66 -21.21
CA SER A 184 23.81 -19.65 -22.21
C SER A 184 23.04 -20.28 -23.36
N PHE A 185 21.96 -19.63 -23.76
CA PHE A 185 21.07 -20.08 -24.84
C PHE A 185 20.43 -18.90 -25.57
N ASP A 186 20.00 -19.14 -26.81
CA ASP A 186 19.35 -18.17 -27.68
C ASP A 186 17.84 -18.45 -27.79
N ILE A 187 17.03 -17.40 -27.74
CA ILE A 187 15.62 -17.42 -28.13
C ILE A 187 15.40 -16.40 -29.26
N LYS A 188 14.67 -16.80 -30.31
CA LYS A 188 14.18 -15.88 -31.34
C LYS A 188 12.67 -15.91 -31.37
N TRP A 189 12.06 -14.73 -31.41
CA TRP A 189 10.62 -14.57 -31.28
C TRP A 189 10.09 -13.31 -31.99
N TRP A 190 8.78 -13.26 -32.17
CA TRP A 190 8.05 -12.04 -32.55
C TRP A 190 6.66 -12.02 -31.93
N TYR A 191 6.04 -10.84 -31.80
CA TYR A 191 4.62 -10.71 -31.44
C TYR A 191 3.99 -9.44 -32.05
N ASN A 192 2.66 -9.43 -32.19
CA ASN A 192 1.91 -8.24 -32.60
C ASN A 192 1.72 -7.31 -31.40
N ILE A 193 2.08 -6.04 -31.54
CA ILE A 193 2.00 -5.08 -30.45
C ILE A 193 0.52 -4.70 -30.23
N PRO A 194 -0.03 -4.81 -29.01
CA PRO A 194 -1.42 -4.43 -28.77
C PRO A 194 -1.59 -2.90 -28.74
N ASP A 195 -2.78 -2.42 -29.12
CA ASP A 195 -3.20 -1.05 -28.83
C ASP A 195 -3.59 -0.97 -27.35
N HIS A 196 -2.75 -0.33 -26.54
CA HIS A 196 -2.98 -0.27 -25.10
C HIS A 196 -4.20 0.60 -24.75
N THR A 197 -4.70 1.42 -25.67
CA THR A 197 -5.85 2.29 -25.43
C THR A 197 -7.18 1.55 -25.51
N VAL A 198 -7.22 0.39 -26.18
CA VAL A 198 -8.42 -0.45 -26.35
C VAL A 198 -8.55 -1.51 -25.25
N ASP A 199 -7.45 -2.17 -24.91
CA ASP A 199 -7.45 -3.33 -24.00
C ASP A 199 -6.80 -3.07 -22.65
N ARG A 200 -6.34 -1.83 -22.39
CA ARG A 200 -5.52 -1.50 -21.21
C ARG A 200 -4.34 -2.46 -21.03
N ALA A 201 -3.74 -2.89 -22.13
CA ALA A 201 -2.53 -3.70 -22.09
C ALA A 201 -1.40 -2.91 -21.40
N ARG A 202 -0.63 -3.55 -20.51
CA ARG A 202 0.47 -2.93 -19.72
C ARG A 202 1.70 -2.49 -20.56
N SER A 203 1.64 -2.74 -21.86
CA SER A 203 2.66 -2.49 -22.88
C SER A 203 1.94 -2.42 -24.22
N GLY A 204 2.36 -1.56 -25.14
CA GLY A 204 1.72 -1.43 -26.44
C GLY A 204 1.99 -0.11 -27.16
N TYR A 205 1.07 0.26 -28.04
CA TYR A 205 1.05 1.59 -28.67
C TYR A 205 -0.28 2.32 -28.43
N GLU A 206 -0.23 3.65 -28.57
CA GLU A 206 -1.39 4.50 -28.84
C GLU A 206 -1.37 4.89 -30.32
N TYR A 207 -2.50 4.76 -31.02
CA TYR A 207 -2.68 5.21 -32.39
C TYR A 207 -3.36 6.59 -32.46
N PHE A 208 -2.75 7.52 -33.21
CA PHE A 208 -3.25 8.88 -33.38
C PHE A 208 -3.97 9.00 -34.73
N GLU A 209 -5.29 8.82 -34.73
CA GLU A 209 -6.09 8.78 -35.98
C GLU A 209 -5.95 10.05 -36.84
N LYS A 210 -5.73 11.21 -36.22
CA LYS A 210 -5.65 12.51 -36.92
C LYS A 210 -4.45 12.62 -37.86
N ASP A 211 -3.36 11.90 -37.57
CA ASP A 211 -2.09 12.02 -38.29
C ASP A 211 -1.47 10.66 -38.67
N GLY A 212 -2.08 9.54 -38.24
CA GLY A 212 -1.65 8.18 -38.55
C GLY A 212 -0.41 7.71 -37.78
N ASN A 213 0.04 8.46 -36.76
CA ASN A 213 1.21 8.11 -35.99
C ASN A 213 0.92 7.13 -34.84
N ARG A 214 2.00 6.55 -34.30
CA ARG A 214 1.98 5.71 -33.11
C ARG A 214 2.97 6.22 -32.08
N ALA A 215 2.56 6.18 -30.81
CA ALA A 215 3.49 6.29 -29.68
C ALA A 215 3.59 4.95 -28.99
N TYR A 216 4.81 4.41 -28.89
CA TYR A 216 5.07 3.09 -28.34
C TYR A 216 5.61 3.20 -26.93
N VAL A 217 5.02 2.42 -26.02
CA VAL A 217 5.49 2.17 -24.65
C VAL A 217 5.64 0.67 -24.48
N ILE A 218 6.85 0.17 -24.68
CA ILE A 218 7.14 -1.26 -24.86
C ILE A 218 7.88 -1.79 -23.64
N ALA A 219 7.22 -2.74 -22.99
CA ALA A 219 7.74 -3.52 -21.88
C ALA A 219 7.15 -4.93 -21.88
N GLN A 220 7.60 -5.81 -20.97
CA GLN A 220 7.19 -7.21 -20.90
C GLN A 220 7.31 -7.91 -22.26
N PHE A 221 8.25 -7.44 -23.09
CA PHE A 221 8.25 -7.67 -24.54
C PHE A 221 9.15 -8.83 -24.95
N PHE A 222 9.87 -9.42 -24.02
CA PHE A 222 10.82 -10.50 -24.24
C PHE A 222 10.54 -11.66 -23.27
N PRO A 223 10.89 -12.91 -23.62
CA PRO A 223 10.95 -14.03 -22.69
C PRO A 223 11.90 -13.76 -21.50
N ARG A 224 11.36 -13.77 -20.28
CA ARG A 224 12.08 -13.37 -19.05
C ARG A 224 12.41 -14.57 -18.18
N MET A 225 13.60 -14.67 -17.60
CA MET A 225 13.97 -15.78 -16.71
C MET A 225 13.12 -15.72 -15.45
N ALA A 226 12.60 -16.88 -15.01
CA ALA A 226 11.93 -16.97 -13.72
C ALA A 226 12.94 -16.91 -12.57
N VAL A 227 12.48 -16.43 -11.40
CA VAL A 227 13.27 -16.47 -10.17
C VAL A 227 13.35 -17.91 -9.66
N TYR A 228 14.55 -18.31 -9.21
CA TYR A 228 14.74 -19.47 -8.33
C TYR A 228 15.29 -18.97 -7.00
N ASN A 229 14.57 -19.12 -5.89
CA ASN A 229 14.94 -18.56 -4.59
C ASN A 229 14.88 -19.58 -3.45
N ASP A 230 15.30 -19.14 -2.27
CA ASP A 230 15.39 -19.92 -1.03
C ASP A 230 14.04 -20.12 -0.30
N VAL A 231 12.95 -19.54 -0.82
CA VAL A 231 11.61 -19.58 -0.21
C VAL A 231 10.69 -20.56 -0.96
N GLU A 232 10.58 -20.42 -2.27
CA GLU A 232 9.64 -21.16 -3.12
C GLU A 232 10.34 -22.07 -4.15
N GLY A 233 11.67 -21.98 -4.28
CA GLY A 233 12.36 -22.53 -5.44
C GLY A 233 11.97 -21.73 -6.69
N TRP A 234 11.44 -22.38 -7.72
CA TRP A 234 10.99 -21.69 -8.94
C TRP A 234 9.69 -20.92 -8.73
N GLN A 235 9.72 -19.60 -8.89
CA GLN A 235 8.50 -18.80 -9.03
C GLN A 235 7.95 -18.93 -10.47
N ASN A 236 7.12 -19.96 -10.69
CA ASN A 236 6.54 -20.30 -11.99
C ASN A 236 5.00 -20.27 -12.01
N HIS A 237 4.38 -19.50 -11.10
CA HIS A 237 2.94 -19.22 -11.12
C HIS A 237 2.51 -18.61 -12.46
N GLN A 238 1.39 -19.09 -13.02
CA GLN A 238 0.86 -18.58 -14.28
C GLN A 238 0.45 -17.11 -14.16
N PHE A 239 0.70 -16.33 -15.22
CA PHE A 239 0.24 -14.95 -15.32
C PHE A 239 -1.18 -14.90 -15.84
N TRP A 240 -2.09 -14.54 -14.94
CA TRP A 240 -3.50 -14.46 -15.25
C TRP A 240 -3.98 -13.03 -15.50
N GLY A 241 -3.17 -12.03 -15.14
CA GLY A 241 -3.39 -10.62 -15.47
C GLY A 241 -3.52 -9.69 -14.27
N SER A 242 -3.54 -10.17 -13.02
CA SER A 242 -3.68 -9.30 -11.84
C SER A 242 -2.36 -9.10 -11.09
N GLY A 243 -1.64 -10.15 -10.71
CA GLY A 243 -0.31 -10.02 -10.10
C GLY A 243 0.78 -9.82 -11.14
N GLU A 244 1.71 -8.87 -10.94
CA GLU A 244 2.84 -8.64 -11.84
C GLU A 244 3.91 -9.76 -11.68
N PHE A 245 5.21 -9.46 -11.76
CA PHE A 245 6.25 -10.46 -12.01
C PHE A 245 7.32 -10.43 -10.93
N ALA A 246 7.83 -11.60 -10.52
CA ALA A 246 9.10 -11.71 -9.81
C ALA A 246 10.21 -12.07 -10.82
N LEU A 247 11.30 -11.29 -10.86
CA LEU A 247 12.37 -11.46 -11.85
C LEU A 247 13.76 -11.41 -11.19
N PRO A 248 14.74 -12.20 -11.67
CA PRO A 248 16.12 -12.11 -11.20
C PRO A 248 16.77 -10.80 -11.68
N PHE A 249 17.83 -10.37 -11.00
CA PHE A 249 18.65 -9.26 -11.49
C PHE A 249 19.57 -9.70 -12.63
N GLY A 250 19.92 -8.78 -13.51
CA GLY A 250 20.69 -9.06 -14.71
C GLY A 250 21.40 -7.85 -15.30
N ASN A 251 22.38 -8.11 -16.16
CA ASN A 251 22.96 -7.10 -17.05
C ASN A 251 22.36 -7.23 -18.45
N TYR A 252 22.09 -6.10 -19.08
CA TYR A 252 21.41 -6.03 -20.37
C TYR A 252 22.27 -5.24 -21.36
N GLU A 253 22.57 -5.84 -22.51
CA GLU A 253 23.09 -5.16 -23.71
C GLU A 253 22.01 -5.21 -24.78
N VAL A 254 21.44 -4.05 -25.15
CA VAL A 254 20.24 -4.01 -25.99
C VAL A 254 20.45 -3.09 -27.18
N ASN A 255 20.31 -3.65 -28.39
CA ASN A 255 20.24 -2.90 -29.63
C ASN A 255 18.77 -2.77 -30.04
N ILE A 256 18.27 -1.54 -30.17
CA ILE A 256 16.89 -1.27 -30.57
C ILE A 256 16.88 -0.52 -31.88
N THR A 257 16.34 -1.15 -32.92
CA THR A 257 16.25 -0.60 -34.27
C THR A 257 14.82 -0.10 -34.55
N VAL A 258 14.71 1.20 -34.83
CA VAL A 258 13.44 1.91 -35.06
C VAL A 258 13.54 2.78 -36.33
N PRO A 259 12.42 3.31 -36.87
CA PRO A 259 12.46 4.32 -37.93
C PRO A 259 13.38 5.51 -37.56
N ALA A 260 14.11 6.06 -38.53
CA ALA A 260 15.17 7.03 -38.28
C ALA A 260 14.69 8.41 -37.79
N ASP A 261 13.40 8.68 -37.98
CA ASP A 261 12.64 9.85 -37.51
C ASP A 261 12.08 9.69 -36.09
N HIS A 262 12.20 8.51 -35.48
CA HIS A 262 11.81 8.32 -34.08
C HIS A 262 12.83 8.89 -33.11
N ILE A 263 12.32 9.44 -32.01
CA ILE A 263 13.03 9.64 -30.75
C ILE A 263 12.78 8.41 -29.88
N LEU A 264 13.80 7.98 -29.13
CA LEU A 264 13.76 6.81 -28.28
C LEU A 264 14.55 7.05 -27.00
N ASP A 265 14.01 6.58 -25.87
CA ASP A 265 14.76 6.35 -24.64
C ASP A 265 14.33 5.02 -24.01
N ALA A 266 15.18 4.46 -23.14
CA ALA A 266 15.01 3.12 -22.59
C ALA A 266 15.67 2.97 -21.22
N THR A 267 15.40 1.86 -20.54
CA THR A 267 16.23 1.37 -19.43
C THR A 267 17.71 1.34 -19.83
N GLY A 268 18.61 1.77 -18.93
CA GLY A 268 20.06 1.71 -19.16
C GLY A 268 20.67 2.93 -19.86
N GLU A 269 22.01 2.94 -19.93
CA GLU A 269 22.80 4.03 -20.49
C GLU A 269 22.89 3.92 -22.01
N LEU A 270 22.57 5.00 -22.72
CA LEU A 270 22.73 5.09 -24.17
C LEU A 270 24.22 5.25 -24.55
N LEU A 271 24.77 4.21 -25.18
CA LEU A 271 26.18 4.08 -25.51
C LEU A 271 26.58 4.85 -26.77
N ASN A 272 25.71 4.91 -27.78
CA ASN A 272 26.01 5.52 -29.08
C ASN A 272 25.35 6.89 -29.29
N ARG A 273 25.17 7.67 -28.21
CA ARG A 273 24.46 8.96 -28.22
C ARG A 273 24.93 9.93 -29.32
N LYS A 274 26.24 10.02 -29.57
CA LYS A 274 26.82 10.89 -30.62
C LYS A 274 26.44 10.47 -32.05
N GLU A 275 26.05 9.21 -32.26
CA GLU A 275 25.61 8.70 -33.57
C GLU A 275 24.12 8.97 -33.79
N VAL A 276 23.31 8.89 -32.72
CA VAL A 276 21.84 8.97 -32.82
C VAL A 276 21.29 10.37 -32.59
N PHE A 277 22.00 11.23 -31.86
CA PHE A 277 21.64 12.64 -31.61
C PHE A 277 22.12 13.56 -32.71
N SER A 278 21.31 14.59 -33.00
CA SER A 278 21.80 15.75 -33.76
C SER A 278 22.79 16.57 -32.92
N LYS A 279 23.56 17.45 -33.58
CA LYS A 279 24.46 18.39 -32.89
C LYS A 279 23.70 19.25 -31.87
N THR A 280 22.53 19.76 -32.24
CA THR A 280 21.68 20.58 -31.36
C THR A 280 21.17 19.80 -30.14
N MET A 281 20.78 18.53 -30.32
CA MET A 281 20.38 17.66 -29.21
C MET A 281 21.56 17.43 -28.25
N MET A 282 22.77 17.20 -28.76
CA MET A 282 23.98 17.05 -27.94
C MET A 282 24.29 18.32 -27.13
N GLU A 283 24.17 19.51 -27.72
CA GLU A 283 24.38 20.77 -27.01
C GLU A 283 23.32 21.00 -25.91
N ARG A 284 22.06 20.67 -26.17
CA ARG A 284 20.98 20.70 -25.18
C ARG A 284 21.21 19.70 -24.04
N TYR A 285 21.65 18.49 -24.35
CA TYR A 285 21.97 17.45 -23.36
C TYR A 285 23.09 17.86 -22.40
N GLU A 286 24.19 18.43 -22.90
CA GLU A 286 25.27 18.90 -22.03
C GLU A 286 24.87 20.10 -21.16
N ARG A 287 23.85 20.88 -21.57
CA ARG A 287 23.23 21.90 -20.71
C ARG A 287 22.33 21.26 -19.66
N ALA A 288 21.52 20.28 -20.03
CA ALA A 288 20.60 19.58 -19.11
C ALA A 288 21.35 18.95 -17.92
N LYS A 289 22.52 18.34 -18.17
CA LYS A 289 23.41 17.79 -17.14
C LYS A 289 23.89 18.80 -16.09
N LYS A 290 23.69 20.10 -16.33
CA LYS A 290 24.09 21.20 -15.46
C LYS A 290 22.90 22.05 -14.99
N SER A 291 21.68 21.66 -15.36
CA SER A 291 20.45 22.37 -15.01
C SER A 291 19.77 21.64 -13.85
N TYR A 292 19.88 22.18 -12.64
CA TYR A 292 19.33 21.57 -11.42
C TYR A 292 17.98 22.14 -11.01
N ASP A 293 17.63 23.33 -11.52
CA ASP A 293 16.44 24.07 -11.07
C ASP A 293 15.27 23.98 -12.05
N LYS A 294 15.52 23.57 -13.31
CA LYS A 294 14.49 23.45 -14.34
C LYS A 294 14.83 22.45 -15.45
N PRO A 295 13.82 21.89 -16.14
CA PRO A 295 14.02 21.08 -17.33
C PRO A 295 14.63 21.85 -18.50
N VAL A 296 15.38 21.14 -19.34
CA VAL A 296 15.90 21.60 -20.62
C VAL A 296 15.34 20.71 -21.72
N LEU A 297 14.61 21.31 -22.67
CA LEU A 297 14.14 20.62 -23.87
C LEU A 297 15.34 20.16 -24.72
N ILE A 298 15.42 18.86 -24.97
CA ILE A 298 16.36 18.19 -25.87
C ILE A 298 15.76 18.15 -27.28
N VAL A 299 14.49 17.79 -27.39
CA VAL A 299 13.66 17.85 -28.61
C VAL A 299 12.49 18.79 -28.33
N THR A 300 12.27 19.81 -29.17
CA THR A 300 11.18 20.77 -28.98
C THR A 300 9.87 20.28 -29.60
N GLN A 301 8.76 20.91 -29.22
CA GLN A 301 7.45 20.64 -29.84
C GLN A 301 7.48 20.91 -31.36
N GLU A 302 8.09 21.99 -31.81
CA GLU A 302 8.17 22.31 -33.25
C GLU A 302 8.94 21.23 -34.02
N GLU A 303 10.01 20.69 -33.43
CA GLU A 303 10.79 19.60 -34.03
C GLU A 303 9.96 18.31 -34.13
N ALA A 304 9.22 17.95 -33.07
CA ALA A 304 8.30 16.81 -33.07
C ALA A 304 7.15 16.97 -34.09
N GLU A 305 6.57 18.17 -34.17
CA GLU A 305 5.53 18.51 -35.15
C GLU A 305 6.01 18.47 -36.60
N GLN A 306 7.30 18.74 -36.86
CA GLN A 306 7.86 18.52 -38.20
C GLN A 306 8.09 17.04 -38.48
N ALA A 307 8.56 16.27 -37.50
CA ALA A 307 8.83 14.84 -37.66
C ALA A 307 7.54 14.03 -37.92
N GLU A 308 6.45 14.32 -37.20
CA GLU A 308 5.19 13.58 -37.30
C GLU A 308 4.43 13.76 -38.63
N LYS A 309 4.86 14.69 -39.48
CA LYS A 309 4.31 14.89 -40.84
C LYS A 309 4.82 13.85 -41.85
N GLY A 310 5.88 13.12 -41.53
CA GLY A 310 6.52 12.15 -42.40
C GLY A 310 6.63 10.77 -41.77
N PHE A 311 6.98 9.77 -42.60
CA PHE A 311 7.26 8.40 -42.17
C PHE A 311 8.56 7.95 -42.83
N SER A 312 9.64 7.82 -42.05
CA SER A 312 10.93 7.40 -42.58
C SER A 312 11.00 5.88 -42.82
N GLU A 313 11.38 5.47 -44.03
CA GLU A 313 11.74 4.06 -44.31
C GLU A 313 13.17 3.72 -43.85
N LYS A 314 14.00 4.73 -43.59
CA LYS A 314 15.35 4.53 -43.05
C LYS A 314 15.25 4.11 -41.59
N LYS A 315 16.17 3.28 -41.14
CA LYS A 315 16.25 2.81 -39.74
C LYS A 315 17.45 3.41 -39.02
N LYS A 316 17.34 3.47 -37.70
CA LYS A 316 18.39 3.88 -36.77
C LYS A 316 18.43 2.93 -35.58
N THR A 317 19.63 2.52 -35.18
CA THR A 317 19.83 1.60 -34.05
C THR A 317 20.39 2.34 -32.85
N TRP A 318 19.71 2.21 -31.72
CA TRP A 318 20.10 2.75 -30.42
C TRP A 318 20.69 1.62 -29.57
N LYS A 319 21.83 1.87 -28.93
CA LYS A 319 22.56 0.84 -28.16
C LYS A 319 22.57 1.22 -26.69
N PHE A 320 22.02 0.35 -25.84
CA PHE A 320 21.92 0.58 -24.41
C PHE A 320 22.65 -0.49 -23.61
N LYS A 321 23.12 -0.09 -22.42
CA LYS A 321 23.61 -1.01 -21.40
C LYS A 321 22.95 -0.74 -20.05
N ALA A 322 22.38 -1.75 -19.43
CA ALA A 322 21.90 -1.67 -18.05
C ALA A 322 22.64 -2.71 -17.19
N GLU A 323 22.97 -2.36 -15.96
CA GLU A 323 23.64 -3.26 -15.02
C GLU A 323 22.76 -3.44 -13.79
N ASN A 324 22.66 -4.68 -13.34
CA ASN A 324 21.92 -5.06 -12.13
C ASN A 324 20.46 -4.55 -12.09
N VAL A 325 19.72 -4.72 -13.19
CA VAL A 325 18.28 -4.39 -13.30
C VAL A 325 17.46 -5.68 -13.40
N ARG A 326 16.19 -5.64 -12.97
CA ARG A 326 15.30 -6.83 -12.99
C ARG A 326 14.48 -7.00 -14.27
N ASP A 327 14.32 -5.95 -15.05
CA ASP A 327 13.53 -5.94 -16.28
C ASP A 327 14.00 -4.81 -17.21
N TYR A 328 13.39 -4.70 -18.39
CA TYR A 328 13.77 -3.75 -19.42
C TYR A 328 12.54 -3.17 -20.14
N GLY A 329 12.50 -1.84 -20.30
CA GLY A 329 11.48 -1.13 -21.06
C GLY A 329 12.08 -0.09 -22.01
N PHE A 330 11.34 0.27 -23.06
CA PHE A 330 11.68 1.38 -23.94
C PHE A 330 10.44 2.09 -24.48
N ALA A 331 10.59 3.36 -24.83
CA ALA A 331 9.56 4.12 -25.51
C ALA A 331 10.10 4.73 -26.79
N THR A 332 9.28 4.77 -27.84
CA THR A 332 9.69 5.40 -29.10
C THR A 332 8.52 6.00 -29.87
N SER A 333 8.75 7.16 -30.48
CA SER A 333 7.81 7.80 -31.41
C SER A 333 8.50 8.95 -32.13
N ARG A 334 8.01 9.29 -33.32
CA ARG A 334 8.33 10.57 -33.98
C ARG A 334 7.59 11.77 -33.36
N LYS A 335 6.55 11.54 -32.54
CA LYS A 335 5.79 12.58 -31.86
C LYS A 335 6.46 13.11 -30.59
N PHE A 336 7.54 12.48 -30.10
CA PHE A 336 8.07 12.79 -28.78
C PHE A 336 8.85 14.09 -28.72
N ILE A 337 8.36 14.98 -27.86
CA ILE A 337 9.10 16.01 -27.14
C ILE A 337 9.91 15.29 -26.05
N TRP A 338 11.10 15.81 -25.76
CA TRP A 338 12.00 15.19 -24.80
C TRP A 338 12.69 16.26 -23.97
N ASP A 339 12.52 16.25 -22.65
CA ASP A 339 13.19 17.15 -21.73
C ASP A 339 13.92 16.43 -20.60
N MET A 340 14.87 17.13 -19.99
CA MET A 340 15.71 16.57 -18.94
C MET A 340 16.13 17.62 -17.90
N GLN A 341 16.29 17.19 -16.66
CA GLN A 341 16.82 17.98 -15.55
C GLN A 341 17.81 17.14 -14.73
N ALA A 342 18.93 17.73 -14.30
CA ALA A 342 19.86 17.08 -13.39
C ALA A 342 19.33 17.15 -11.94
N VAL A 343 19.49 16.07 -11.19
CA VAL A 343 19.10 15.94 -9.79
C VAL A 343 20.31 15.46 -9.01
N LYS A 344 20.71 16.21 -7.99
CA LYS A 344 21.80 15.80 -7.09
C LYS A 344 21.25 14.79 -6.08
N ILE A 345 21.78 13.57 -6.09
CA ILE A 345 21.45 12.50 -5.15
C ILE A 345 22.77 11.97 -4.57
N GLY A 346 22.98 12.18 -3.27
CA GLY A 346 24.28 11.96 -2.64
C GLY A 346 25.40 12.67 -3.41
N ASN A 347 26.38 11.90 -3.90
CA ASN A 347 27.50 12.40 -4.69
C ASN A 347 27.31 12.27 -6.21
N LYS A 348 26.13 11.82 -6.68
CA LYS A 348 25.85 11.57 -8.10
C LYS A 348 24.89 12.62 -8.68
N ASP A 349 25.01 12.83 -9.98
CA ASP A 349 24.04 13.57 -10.78
C ASP A 349 23.18 12.55 -11.55
N VAL A 350 21.90 12.51 -11.20
CA VAL A 350 20.88 11.64 -11.82
C VAL A 350 20.04 12.49 -12.77
N MET A 351 19.72 11.98 -13.95
CA MET A 351 18.83 12.69 -14.88
C MET A 351 17.37 12.34 -14.60
N ALA A 352 16.56 13.33 -14.26
CA ALA A 352 15.10 13.27 -14.39
C ALA A 352 14.74 13.56 -15.86
N VAL A 353 13.92 12.71 -16.46
CA VAL A 353 13.65 12.73 -17.91
C VAL A 353 12.16 12.57 -18.17
N SER A 354 11.62 13.32 -19.14
CA SER A 354 10.27 13.07 -19.65
C SER A 354 10.20 13.00 -21.17
N LEU A 355 9.43 12.03 -21.70
CA LEU A 355 9.07 11.92 -23.11
C LEU A 355 7.56 12.04 -23.27
N TYR A 356 7.09 12.93 -24.13
CA TYR A 356 5.66 13.15 -24.29
C TYR A 356 5.33 13.72 -25.67
N PRO A 357 4.16 13.43 -26.24
CA PRO A 357 3.74 14.05 -27.48
C PRO A 357 3.08 15.41 -27.18
N LYS A 358 2.86 16.24 -28.20
CA LYS A 358 2.24 17.58 -28.04
C LYS A 358 0.87 17.53 -27.37
N GLU A 359 0.16 16.42 -27.49
CA GLU A 359 -1.12 16.20 -26.83
C GLU A 359 -1.02 16.23 -25.29
N GLY A 360 0.18 16.04 -24.72
CA GLY A 360 0.44 16.20 -23.28
C GLY A 360 0.60 17.65 -22.83
N ASN A 361 0.77 18.61 -23.75
CA ASN A 361 1.05 20.00 -23.43
C ASN A 361 -0.21 20.84 -23.18
N PRO A 362 -0.15 21.85 -22.28
CA PRO A 362 1.06 22.34 -21.58
C PRO A 362 1.41 21.57 -20.30
N LEU A 363 0.51 20.71 -19.82
CA LEU A 363 0.61 20.08 -18.50
C LEU A 363 1.92 19.28 -18.30
N TRP A 364 2.32 18.49 -19.30
CA TRP A 364 3.53 17.65 -19.21
C TRP A 364 4.82 18.47 -19.15
N GLU A 365 4.99 19.42 -20.06
CA GLU A 365 6.14 20.33 -20.07
C GLU A 365 6.27 21.12 -18.77
N GLU A 366 5.14 21.49 -18.16
CA GLU A 366 5.16 22.26 -16.91
C GLU A 366 5.52 21.43 -15.67
N GLN A 367 5.06 20.18 -15.59
CA GLN A 367 5.03 19.42 -14.32
C GLN A 367 5.78 18.08 -14.33
N SER A 368 5.89 17.39 -15.47
CA SER A 368 6.31 15.99 -15.50
C SER A 368 7.74 15.78 -14.96
N THR A 369 8.74 16.44 -15.54
CA THR A 369 10.14 16.31 -15.09
C THR A 369 10.37 16.84 -13.68
N LYS A 370 9.57 17.82 -13.22
CA LYS A 370 9.63 18.31 -11.83
C LYS A 370 9.11 17.27 -10.84
N ALA A 371 8.04 16.55 -11.18
CA ALA A 371 7.53 15.44 -10.38
C ALA A 371 8.59 14.34 -10.28
N VAL A 372 9.19 13.90 -11.41
CA VAL A 372 10.30 12.93 -11.42
C VAL A 372 11.45 13.39 -10.50
N ALA A 373 11.88 14.65 -10.62
CA ALA A 373 12.97 15.18 -9.81
C ALA A 373 12.65 15.24 -8.31
N SER A 374 11.40 15.57 -7.94
CA SER A 374 10.95 15.61 -6.54
C SER A 374 10.87 14.20 -5.94
N THR A 375 10.35 13.22 -6.71
CA THR A 375 10.30 11.80 -6.28
C THR A 375 11.68 11.26 -5.99
N LEU A 376 12.65 11.45 -6.90
CA LEU A 376 14.02 10.98 -6.71
C LEU A 376 14.65 11.48 -5.40
N LYS A 377 14.42 12.76 -5.06
CA LYS A 377 14.93 13.35 -3.82
C LYS A 377 14.23 12.76 -2.59
N THR A 378 12.91 12.70 -2.60
CA THR A 378 12.13 12.29 -1.43
C THR A 378 12.33 10.81 -1.13
N TYR A 379 12.23 9.95 -2.14
CA TYR A 379 12.46 8.51 -1.96
C TYR A 379 13.87 8.23 -1.47
N SER A 380 14.90 8.86 -2.07
CA SER A 380 16.28 8.65 -1.65
C SER A 380 16.53 9.03 -0.18
N LYS A 381 15.87 10.09 0.30
CA LYS A 381 15.97 10.54 1.70
C LYS A 381 15.49 9.45 2.68
N HIS A 382 14.36 8.82 2.38
CA HIS A 382 13.68 7.85 3.25
C HIS A 382 14.13 6.39 3.02
N THR A 383 14.92 6.11 1.98
CA THR A 383 15.38 4.74 1.64
C THR A 383 16.90 4.67 1.46
N PHE A 384 17.39 4.71 0.23
CA PHE A 384 18.81 4.72 -0.14
C PHE A 384 19.00 5.69 -1.30
N ASP A 385 20.22 6.19 -1.49
CA ASP A 385 20.54 7.03 -2.64
C ASP A 385 20.23 6.27 -3.94
N TYR A 386 19.39 6.86 -4.79
CA TYR A 386 19.04 6.29 -6.09
C TYR A 386 20.29 5.86 -6.89
N PRO A 387 20.47 4.56 -7.19
CA PRO A 387 21.75 4.05 -7.66
C PRO A 387 21.98 4.30 -9.16
N TYR A 388 20.91 4.39 -9.95
CA TYR A 388 20.97 4.50 -11.41
C TYR A 388 21.19 5.94 -11.89
N HIS A 389 21.57 6.10 -13.15
CA HIS A 389 21.95 7.40 -13.73
C HIS A 389 20.77 8.23 -14.25
N LYS A 390 19.57 7.64 -14.37
CA LYS A 390 18.36 8.35 -14.81
C LYS A 390 17.07 7.69 -14.32
N ALA A 391 15.97 8.45 -14.37
CA ALA A 391 14.60 7.98 -14.27
C ALA A 391 13.73 8.72 -15.30
N ILE A 392 12.91 7.98 -16.04
CA ILE A 392 12.16 8.46 -17.21
C ILE A 392 10.66 8.31 -16.97
N SER A 393 9.92 9.39 -17.20
CA SER A 393 8.45 9.39 -17.29
C SER A 393 8.01 9.55 -18.74
N VAL A 394 7.19 8.63 -19.26
CA VAL A 394 6.69 8.69 -20.63
C VAL A 394 5.17 8.88 -20.63
N HIS A 395 4.67 9.81 -21.43
CA HIS A 395 3.24 10.00 -21.60
C HIS A 395 2.61 8.80 -22.32
N ALA A 396 1.60 8.20 -21.69
CA ALA A 396 0.70 7.22 -22.29
C ALA A 396 -0.75 7.53 -21.89
N LYS A 397 -1.68 7.61 -22.85
CA LYS A 397 -3.05 8.13 -22.64
C LYS A 397 -3.79 7.62 -21.39
N ASN A 398 -3.66 6.35 -21.06
CA ASN A 398 -4.45 5.68 -20.02
C ASN A 398 -3.69 4.58 -19.27
N GLN A 399 -2.40 4.81 -18.98
CA GLN A 399 -1.52 3.85 -18.29
C GLN A 399 -0.92 4.45 -17.01
N GLY A 400 -0.61 3.58 -16.06
CA GLY A 400 0.33 3.77 -14.96
C GLY A 400 1.06 2.43 -14.87
N MET A 401 2.34 2.40 -15.21
CA MET A 401 3.12 1.17 -15.24
C MET A 401 4.63 1.44 -15.21
N GLU A 402 5.33 0.56 -14.52
CA GLU A 402 6.65 0.76 -13.98
C GLU A 402 7.66 -0.26 -14.50
N TYR A 403 8.86 0.21 -14.85
CA TYR A 403 10.00 -0.62 -15.24
C TYR A 403 11.30 0.05 -14.76
N PRO A 404 12.44 -0.66 -14.71
CA PRO A 404 13.68 -0.06 -14.25
C PRO A 404 14.07 1.16 -15.08
N MET A 405 14.23 2.30 -14.42
CA MET A 405 14.55 3.63 -14.96
C MET A 405 13.48 4.25 -15.88
N ILE A 406 12.35 3.60 -16.17
CA ILE A 406 11.37 4.08 -17.15
C ILE A 406 9.94 3.66 -16.80
N CYS A 407 8.99 4.58 -16.92
CA CYS A 407 7.59 4.32 -16.62
C CYS A 407 6.63 5.02 -17.59
N TRP A 408 5.40 4.53 -17.65
CA TRP A 408 4.30 5.08 -18.46
C TRP A 408 3.30 5.78 -17.55
N ASN A 409 2.92 7.01 -17.88
CA ASN A 409 2.01 7.79 -17.04
C ASN A 409 0.89 8.42 -17.85
N TYR A 410 -0.32 8.40 -17.27
CA TYR A 410 -1.48 9.09 -17.80
C TYR A 410 -1.47 10.58 -17.44
N GLY A 411 -2.39 11.31 -18.07
CA GLY A 411 -2.66 12.71 -17.74
C GLY A 411 -2.56 13.54 -19.00
N ARG A 412 -3.69 13.76 -19.67
CA ARG A 412 -3.73 14.54 -20.91
C ARG A 412 -4.64 15.76 -20.70
N PRO A 413 -4.20 16.97 -21.07
CA PRO A 413 -5.11 18.11 -21.17
C PRO A 413 -6.14 17.91 -22.30
N ASN A 414 -7.13 18.80 -22.34
CA ASN A 414 -8.03 18.92 -23.47
C ASN A 414 -7.26 19.44 -24.71
N GLU A 415 -7.86 19.32 -25.90
CA GLU A 415 -7.21 19.75 -27.15
C GLU A 415 -6.86 21.25 -27.19
N ASP A 416 -7.58 22.07 -26.42
CA ASP A 416 -7.31 23.51 -26.27
C ASP A 416 -6.24 23.82 -25.21
N GLY A 417 -5.62 22.80 -24.61
CA GLY A 417 -4.61 22.90 -23.56
C GLY A 417 -5.19 23.07 -22.14
N THR A 418 -6.51 23.18 -21.97
CA THR A 418 -7.13 23.29 -20.64
C THR A 418 -7.14 21.95 -19.90
N TYR A 419 -7.10 21.97 -18.57
CA TYR A 419 -7.19 20.76 -17.75
C TYR A 419 -7.80 21.07 -16.38
N SER A 420 -8.37 20.04 -15.74
CA SER A 420 -8.90 20.15 -14.37
C SER A 420 -7.85 19.85 -13.31
N ASP A 421 -8.07 20.30 -12.07
CA ASP A 421 -7.23 19.93 -10.93
C ASP A 421 -7.14 18.42 -10.73
N ARG A 422 -8.23 17.69 -11.01
CA ARG A 422 -8.24 16.22 -10.98
C ARG A 422 -7.23 15.61 -11.96
N VAL A 423 -7.11 16.18 -13.17
CA VAL A 423 -6.14 15.70 -14.16
C VAL A 423 -4.72 16.09 -13.75
N LYS A 424 -4.51 17.34 -13.30
CA LYS A 424 -3.21 17.83 -12.82
C LYS A 424 -2.67 17.00 -11.65
N PHE A 425 -3.41 16.92 -10.55
CA PHE A 425 -3.00 16.15 -9.36
C PHE A 425 -2.97 14.65 -9.63
N GLY A 426 -3.85 14.16 -10.50
CA GLY A 426 -3.84 12.77 -10.91
C GLY A 426 -2.56 12.39 -11.66
N MET A 427 -2.15 13.20 -12.63
CA MET A 427 -0.92 13.00 -13.40
C MET A 427 0.32 13.07 -12.51
N ILE A 428 0.44 14.12 -11.69
CA ILE A 428 1.59 14.29 -10.79
C ILE A 428 1.68 13.11 -9.80
N SER A 429 0.55 12.69 -9.23
CA SER A 429 0.44 11.55 -8.31
C SER A 429 0.92 10.25 -8.93
N VAL A 430 0.50 9.94 -10.17
CA VAL A 430 0.94 8.73 -10.87
C VAL A 430 2.40 8.82 -11.27
N ILE A 431 2.90 9.96 -11.78
CA ILE A 431 4.35 10.11 -12.04
C ILE A 431 5.16 9.89 -10.77
N ILE A 432 4.69 10.35 -9.61
CA ILE A 432 5.37 10.08 -8.33
C ILE A 432 5.39 8.58 -8.03
N HIS A 433 4.27 7.89 -8.17
CA HIS A 433 4.13 6.45 -7.95
C HIS A 433 5.03 5.63 -8.90
N GLU A 434 4.90 5.83 -10.20
CA GLU A 434 5.63 5.02 -11.18
C GLU A 434 7.15 5.27 -11.17
N VAL A 435 7.58 6.49 -10.82
CA VAL A 435 9.00 6.76 -10.55
C VAL A 435 9.43 6.14 -9.23
N GLY A 436 8.55 6.16 -8.21
CA GLY A 436 8.74 5.51 -6.91
C GLY A 436 8.99 4.02 -7.04
N HIS A 437 8.34 3.37 -8.00
CA HIS A 437 8.55 1.96 -8.28
C HIS A 437 9.97 1.57 -8.66
N ASN A 438 10.81 2.54 -9.06
CA ASN A 438 12.23 2.26 -9.22
C ASN A 438 12.89 1.77 -7.91
N PHE A 439 12.39 2.20 -6.75
CA PHE A 439 12.85 1.75 -5.44
C PHE A 439 12.14 0.45 -5.05
N PHE A 440 10.80 0.43 -5.12
CA PHE A 440 9.96 -0.72 -4.81
C PHE A 440 9.05 -1.06 -5.99
N PRO A 441 9.31 -2.09 -6.81
CA PRO A 441 10.16 -3.21 -6.48
C PRO A 441 11.42 -3.29 -7.35
N MET A 442 11.75 -2.28 -8.16
CA MET A 442 12.82 -2.43 -9.16
C MET A 442 14.22 -2.58 -8.56
N ILE A 443 14.44 -2.10 -7.33
CA ILE A 443 15.70 -2.27 -6.60
C ILE A 443 15.51 -3.16 -5.36
N VAL A 444 14.43 -2.96 -4.59
CA VAL A 444 14.01 -3.86 -3.51
C VAL A 444 13.02 -4.86 -4.11
N ASN A 445 13.51 -6.00 -4.59
CA ASN A 445 12.84 -6.86 -5.56
C ASN A 445 11.94 -7.90 -4.90
N SER A 446 10.79 -7.46 -4.39
CA SER A 446 9.76 -8.35 -3.86
C SER A 446 9.11 -9.22 -4.96
N ASP A 447 8.51 -10.32 -4.50
CA ASP A 447 7.70 -11.21 -5.34
C ASP A 447 6.25 -10.68 -5.43
N GLU A 448 6.01 -9.76 -6.36
CA GLU A 448 4.68 -9.20 -6.59
C GLU A 448 3.64 -10.25 -7.00
N ARG A 449 4.08 -11.31 -7.70
CA ARG A 449 3.21 -12.38 -8.16
C ARG A 449 2.52 -13.06 -6.97
N GLN A 450 3.19 -13.08 -5.83
CA GLN A 450 2.66 -13.61 -4.58
C GLN A 450 2.18 -12.53 -3.60
N TRP A 451 2.89 -11.41 -3.48
CA TRP A 451 2.70 -10.40 -2.43
C TRP A 451 2.56 -8.99 -3.00
N GLY A 452 1.54 -8.73 -3.82
CA GLY A 452 1.38 -7.44 -4.52
C GLY A 452 1.40 -6.18 -3.63
N TRP A 453 1.06 -6.30 -2.34
CA TRP A 453 1.15 -5.18 -1.42
C TRP A 453 2.59 -4.72 -1.11
N MET A 454 3.58 -5.61 -1.24
CA MET A 454 4.98 -5.22 -0.99
C MET A 454 5.47 -4.24 -2.04
N ASP A 455 4.96 -4.35 -3.25
CA ASP A 455 5.31 -3.50 -4.36
C ASP A 455 4.41 -2.25 -4.28
N GLU A 456 3.10 -2.46 -4.27
CA GLU A 456 2.11 -1.39 -4.39
C GLU A 456 1.86 -0.62 -3.09
N GLY A 457 1.87 -1.30 -1.95
CA GLY A 457 1.59 -0.73 -0.64
C GLY A 457 2.78 0.03 -0.06
N LEU A 458 4.00 -0.52 -0.19
CA LEU A 458 5.22 0.19 0.20
C LEU A 458 5.43 1.42 -0.67
N ASP A 459 5.21 1.29 -1.99
CA ASP A 459 5.32 2.43 -2.88
C ASP A 459 4.22 3.47 -2.62
N THR A 460 2.95 3.07 -2.44
CA THR A 460 1.86 4.02 -2.11
C THR A 460 2.11 4.76 -0.78
N PHE A 461 2.73 4.13 0.21
CA PHE A 461 3.16 4.81 1.43
C PHE A 461 4.21 5.89 1.13
N MET A 462 5.24 5.54 0.35
CA MET A 462 6.28 6.50 -0.05
C MET A 462 5.75 7.59 -0.98
N GLN A 463 4.82 7.26 -1.86
CA GLN A 463 4.09 8.17 -2.73
C GLN A 463 3.37 9.23 -1.90
N TYR A 464 2.67 8.83 -0.84
CA TYR A 464 2.00 9.77 0.07
C TYR A 464 3.01 10.79 0.64
N LEU A 465 4.14 10.33 1.17
CA LEU A 465 5.18 11.24 1.69
C LEU A 465 5.76 12.17 0.60
N ALA A 466 6.01 11.63 -0.59
CA ALA A 466 6.52 12.39 -1.72
C ALA A 466 5.52 13.42 -2.26
N GLU A 467 4.23 13.11 -2.30
CA GLU A 467 3.16 14.03 -2.66
C GLU A 467 3.07 15.19 -1.66
N GLN A 468 3.09 14.90 -0.35
CA GLN A 468 3.06 15.94 0.67
C GLN A 468 4.30 16.84 0.59
N GLN A 469 5.48 16.26 0.38
CA GLN A 469 6.72 17.03 0.18
C GLN A 469 6.68 17.86 -1.10
N PHE A 470 6.18 17.31 -2.21
CA PHE A 470 6.01 18.03 -3.48
C PHE A 470 5.09 19.24 -3.31
N GLY A 471 3.95 19.07 -2.63
CA GLY A 471 3.00 20.14 -2.34
C GLY A 471 3.64 21.26 -1.51
N LYS A 472 4.39 20.90 -0.47
CA LYS A 472 5.13 21.84 0.38
C LYS A 472 6.20 22.63 -0.39
N GLU A 473 6.89 21.99 -1.33
CA GLU A 473 7.92 22.63 -2.17
C GLU A 473 7.32 23.46 -3.31
N ASN A 474 6.08 23.17 -3.72
CA ASN A 474 5.41 23.77 -4.87
C ASN A 474 4.01 24.30 -4.49
N PRO A 475 3.89 25.24 -3.53
CA PRO A 475 2.60 25.70 -3.02
C PRO A 475 1.71 26.33 -4.09
N SER A 476 2.29 26.94 -5.13
CA SER A 476 1.53 27.50 -6.25
C SER A 476 0.88 26.44 -7.14
N VAL A 477 1.42 25.22 -7.19
CA VAL A 477 0.87 24.11 -7.99
C VAL A 477 -0.36 23.50 -7.28
N ILE A 478 -0.33 23.47 -5.95
CA ILE A 478 -1.41 22.89 -5.12
C ILE A 478 -2.44 23.89 -4.63
N ALA A 479 -2.23 25.20 -4.81
CA ALA A 479 -3.20 26.22 -4.40
C ALA A 479 -4.61 25.93 -4.96
N PRO A 480 -5.68 26.13 -4.16
CA PRO A 480 -5.70 26.71 -2.81
C PRO A 480 -5.50 25.69 -1.68
N HIS A 481 -5.11 24.44 -1.97
CA HIS A 481 -4.90 23.43 -0.94
C HIS A 481 -3.65 23.73 -0.11
N GLU A 482 -3.73 23.49 1.20
CA GLU A 482 -2.58 23.59 2.11
C GLU A 482 -1.63 22.40 1.96
N ASN A 483 -2.19 21.23 1.67
CA ASN A 483 -1.51 19.96 1.51
C ASN A 483 -1.84 19.34 0.16
N TYR A 484 -0.97 18.49 -0.36
CA TYR A 484 -1.27 17.78 -1.61
C TYR A 484 -2.53 16.91 -1.42
N PRO A 485 -3.52 16.95 -2.34
CA PRO A 485 -4.77 16.23 -2.19
C PRO A 485 -4.62 14.73 -2.54
N SER A 486 -3.80 14.03 -1.75
CA SER A 486 -3.52 12.60 -1.89
C SER A 486 -4.80 11.76 -1.87
N ARG A 487 -4.87 10.77 -2.76
CA ARG A 487 -6.03 9.88 -2.89
C ARG A 487 -6.00 8.70 -1.91
N ARG A 488 -4.81 8.37 -1.40
CA ARG A 488 -4.53 7.26 -0.48
C ARG A 488 -3.59 7.73 0.62
N GLY A 489 -3.35 6.88 1.62
CA GLY A 489 -2.42 7.14 2.71
C GLY A 489 -3.10 7.65 3.98
N ALA A 490 -3.91 8.71 3.92
CA ALA A 490 -4.58 9.22 5.12
C ALA A 490 -5.61 8.22 5.69
N PRO A 491 -5.76 8.10 7.02
CA PRO A 491 -6.69 7.14 7.66
C PRO A 491 -8.13 7.22 7.14
N SER A 492 -8.66 8.42 6.96
CA SER A 492 -10.02 8.63 6.45
C SER A 492 -10.26 8.08 5.04
N LYS A 493 -9.21 7.84 4.24
CA LYS A 493 -9.35 7.35 2.85
C LYS A 493 -9.60 5.85 2.77
N ILE A 494 -9.28 5.08 3.82
CA ILE A 494 -9.50 3.63 3.81
C ILE A 494 -10.83 3.21 4.44
N VAL A 495 -11.46 4.08 5.25
CA VAL A 495 -12.71 3.81 5.96
C VAL A 495 -13.80 3.20 5.05
N PRO A 496 -14.11 3.74 3.85
CA PRO A 496 -15.16 3.16 3.00
C PRO A 496 -14.89 1.72 2.55
N TYR A 497 -13.62 1.31 2.47
CA TYR A 497 -13.26 -0.07 2.13
C TYR A 497 -13.37 -0.97 3.37
N MET A 498 -12.89 -0.51 4.52
CA MET A 498 -12.92 -1.29 5.77
C MET A 498 -14.33 -1.46 6.36
N SER A 499 -15.24 -0.52 6.09
CA SER A 499 -16.66 -0.64 6.43
C SER A 499 -17.48 -1.45 5.43
N GLY A 500 -16.85 -1.94 4.36
CA GLY A 500 -17.50 -2.75 3.34
C GLY A 500 -17.92 -4.13 3.82
N ASP A 501 -18.69 -4.83 2.98
CA ASP A 501 -19.11 -6.21 3.25
C ASP A 501 -17.90 -7.15 3.38
N GLN A 502 -17.71 -7.69 4.58
CA GLN A 502 -16.63 -8.61 4.94
C GLN A 502 -16.52 -9.82 4.01
N SER A 503 -17.63 -10.27 3.39
CA SER A 503 -17.61 -11.38 2.42
C SER A 503 -16.92 -11.05 1.10
N THR A 504 -16.61 -9.77 0.88
CA THR A 504 -15.92 -9.23 -0.31
C THR A 504 -14.59 -8.56 0.02
N LEU A 505 -14.09 -8.75 1.24
CA LEU A 505 -12.77 -8.31 1.67
C LEU A 505 -11.81 -9.48 1.73
N ALA A 506 -10.53 -9.18 1.56
CA ALA A 506 -9.45 -10.13 1.73
C ALA A 506 -8.38 -9.49 2.64
N PRO A 507 -7.63 -10.27 3.45
CA PRO A 507 -6.45 -9.77 4.13
C PRO A 507 -5.42 -9.20 3.15
N ILE A 508 -4.53 -8.33 3.61
CA ILE A 508 -3.42 -7.79 2.78
C ILE A 508 -2.48 -8.92 2.33
N MET A 509 -2.27 -9.92 3.21
CA MET A 509 -1.50 -11.14 2.93
C MET A 509 -2.24 -12.13 2.04
N SER A 510 -2.90 -11.65 0.99
CA SER A 510 -3.58 -12.47 -0.02
C SER A 510 -2.87 -12.34 -1.37
N ASN A 511 -2.77 -13.43 -2.11
CA ASN A 511 -2.27 -13.37 -3.49
C ASN A 511 -3.18 -12.44 -4.32
N PRO A 512 -2.63 -11.49 -5.12
CA PRO A 512 -3.42 -10.53 -5.91
C PRO A 512 -4.51 -11.15 -6.80
N GLU A 513 -4.30 -12.39 -7.25
CA GLU A 513 -5.26 -13.11 -8.08
C GLU A 513 -6.53 -13.53 -7.34
N ASN A 514 -6.52 -13.51 -5.99
CA ASN A 514 -7.64 -13.89 -5.13
C ASN A 514 -8.31 -12.69 -4.45
N VAL A 515 -7.89 -11.47 -4.76
CA VAL A 515 -8.40 -10.24 -4.14
C VAL A 515 -9.59 -9.69 -4.93
N TYR A 516 -10.67 -9.33 -4.23
CA TYR A 516 -11.89 -8.78 -4.85
C TYR A 516 -11.73 -7.32 -5.33
N GLN A 517 -10.98 -6.52 -4.57
CA GLN A 517 -10.76 -5.10 -4.81
C GLN A 517 -9.27 -4.78 -4.64
N LEU A 518 -8.50 -4.96 -5.70
CA LEU A 518 -7.04 -4.83 -5.67
C LEU A 518 -6.58 -3.43 -5.22
N GLY A 519 -7.22 -2.37 -5.72
CA GLY A 519 -6.84 -0.99 -5.42
C GLY A 519 -6.80 -0.66 -3.92
N PRO A 520 -7.88 -0.91 -3.15
CA PRO A 520 -7.84 -0.74 -1.70
C PRO A 520 -6.96 -1.76 -0.98
N ASN A 521 -6.94 -3.03 -1.40
CA ASN A 521 -6.23 -4.09 -0.67
C ASN A 521 -4.70 -4.05 -0.82
N ALA A 522 -4.19 -3.91 -2.06
CA ALA A 522 -2.76 -3.92 -2.35
C ALA A 522 -2.11 -2.54 -2.18
N TYR A 523 -2.87 -1.45 -2.30
CA TYR A 523 -2.32 -0.08 -2.23
C TYR A 523 -2.82 0.67 -0.99
N GLY A 524 -4.14 0.84 -0.87
CA GLY A 524 -4.75 1.77 0.10
C GLY A 524 -4.56 1.35 1.55
N LYS A 525 -5.00 0.14 1.90
CA LYS A 525 -4.94 -0.40 3.26
C LYS A 525 -3.50 -0.52 3.78
N PRO A 526 -2.53 -1.10 3.04
CA PRO A 526 -1.14 -1.16 3.51
C PRO A 526 -0.53 0.24 3.66
N ALA A 527 -0.74 1.16 2.71
CA ALA A 527 -0.21 2.52 2.84
C ALA A 527 -0.79 3.28 4.04
N THR A 528 -2.10 3.13 4.28
CA THR A 528 -2.74 3.70 5.46
C THR A 528 -2.25 3.06 6.75
N ALA A 529 -2.10 1.74 6.79
CA ALA A 529 -1.52 1.05 7.94
C ALA A 529 -0.11 1.58 8.25
N LEU A 530 0.76 1.71 7.25
CA LEU A 530 2.12 2.23 7.43
C LEU A 530 2.15 3.70 7.86
N ASN A 531 1.24 4.53 7.34
CA ASN A 531 1.10 5.91 7.82
C ASN A 531 0.62 5.97 9.27
N ILE A 532 -0.37 5.16 9.66
CA ILE A 532 -0.82 5.07 11.06
C ILE A 532 0.32 4.58 11.95
N LEU A 533 1.07 3.59 11.49
CA LEU A 533 2.21 3.05 12.22
C LEU A 533 3.28 4.14 12.44
N ARG A 534 3.56 4.94 11.41
CA ARG A 534 4.51 6.07 11.47
C ARG A 534 4.02 7.23 12.32
N GLU A 535 2.82 7.74 12.10
CA GLU A 535 2.32 8.98 12.71
C GLU A 535 1.74 8.76 14.11
N THR A 536 1.09 7.61 14.33
CA THR A 536 0.25 7.39 15.52
C THR A 536 0.85 6.39 16.51
N VAL A 537 1.58 5.37 16.04
CA VAL A 537 2.06 4.27 16.89
C VAL A 537 3.53 4.41 17.28
N MET A 538 4.44 4.54 16.31
CA MET A 538 5.89 4.54 16.53
C MET A 538 6.49 5.95 16.60
N GLY A 539 5.88 6.89 15.89
CA GLY A 539 6.48 8.19 15.61
C GLY A 539 7.46 8.15 14.41
N PRO A 540 7.65 9.29 13.71
CA PRO A 540 8.49 9.38 12.52
C PRO A 540 9.94 8.91 12.67
N GLU A 541 10.57 9.17 13.82
CA GLU A 541 11.99 8.86 14.03
C GLU A 541 12.27 7.35 14.00
N LEU A 542 11.52 6.59 14.80
CA LEU A 542 11.67 5.12 14.87
C LEU A 542 11.24 4.46 13.56
N PHE A 543 10.10 4.89 13.00
CA PHE A 543 9.60 4.34 11.76
C PHE A 543 10.55 4.62 10.59
N ASP A 544 10.96 5.88 10.38
CA ASP A 544 11.81 6.24 9.24
C ASP A 544 13.17 5.54 9.34
N HIS A 545 13.72 5.37 10.55
CA HIS A 545 14.95 4.61 10.75
C HIS A 545 14.78 3.12 10.37
N ALA A 546 13.70 2.49 10.82
CA ALA A 546 13.45 1.07 10.57
C ALA A 546 13.11 0.79 9.10
N PHE A 547 12.25 1.60 8.48
CA PHE A 547 11.90 1.51 7.06
C PHE A 547 13.13 1.71 6.17
N LYS A 548 13.96 2.70 6.49
CA LYS A 548 15.24 2.95 5.80
C LYS A 548 16.19 1.76 5.93
N THR A 549 16.26 1.17 7.12
CA THR A 549 17.08 -0.02 7.40
C THR A 549 16.62 -1.21 6.56
N TYR A 550 15.31 -1.44 6.44
CA TYR A 550 14.74 -2.47 5.55
C TYR A 550 15.16 -2.24 4.10
N ALA A 551 14.91 -1.03 3.58
CA ALA A 551 15.24 -0.69 2.20
C ALA A 551 16.74 -0.90 1.90
N GLN A 552 17.62 -0.56 2.84
CA GLN A 552 19.07 -0.75 2.70
C GLN A 552 19.51 -2.21 2.78
N ARG A 553 18.94 -3.02 3.70
CA ARG A 553 19.22 -4.46 3.80
C ARG A 553 18.89 -5.18 2.50
N TRP A 554 17.75 -4.83 1.91
CA TRP A 554 17.17 -5.51 0.75
C TRP A 554 17.39 -4.81 -0.59
N MET A 555 18.16 -3.72 -0.61
CA MET A 555 18.63 -3.11 -1.86
C MET A 555 19.34 -4.16 -2.71
N PHE A 556 18.87 -4.31 -3.96
CA PHE A 556 19.30 -5.31 -4.94
C PHE A 556 19.14 -6.77 -4.51
N LYS A 557 18.09 -7.08 -3.73
CA LYS A 557 17.76 -8.42 -3.22
C LYS A 557 16.26 -8.69 -3.21
N HIS A 558 15.86 -9.91 -2.85
CA HIS A 558 14.48 -10.40 -2.87
C HIS A 558 13.87 -10.62 -1.47
N PRO A 559 13.30 -9.56 -0.85
CA PRO A 559 12.64 -9.69 0.46
C PRO A 559 11.30 -10.43 0.36
N SER A 560 10.97 -11.14 1.43
CA SER A 560 9.61 -11.61 1.72
C SER A 560 8.91 -10.64 2.69
N PRO A 561 7.58 -10.75 2.89
CA PRO A 561 6.85 -9.97 3.89
C PRO A 561 7.45 -10.03 5.29
N GLU A 562 7.92 -11.22 5.70
CA GLU A 562 8.48 -11.43 7.04
C GLU A 562 9.80 -10.69 7.25
N ASP A 563 10.60 -10.52 6.20
CA ASP A 563 11.85 -9.77 6.29
C ASP A 563 11.60 -8.28 6.54
N PHE A 564 10.50 -7.75 6.00
CA PHE A 564 10.01 -6.41 6.31
C PHE A 564 9.53 -6.34 7.76
N PHE A 565 8.61 -7.22 8.19
CA PHE A 565 8.05 -7.21 9.54
C PHE A 565 9.16 -7.33 10.62
N ARG A 566 10.07 -8.29 10.46
CA ARG A 566 11.21 -8.50 11.38
C ARG A 566 12.16 -7.30 11.39
N THR A 567 12.44 -6.69 10.24
CA THR A 567 13.30 -5.49 10.21
C THR A 567 12.64 -4.31 10.91
N MET A 568 11.33 -4.13 10.73
CA MET A 568 10.61 -3.03 11.37
C MET A 568 10.67 -3.14 12.90
N GLU A 569 10.53 -4.35 13.47
CA GLU A 569 10.66 -4.59 14.91
C GLU A 569 12.11 -4.49 15.41
N ASP A 570 13.04 -5.18 14.73
CA ASP A 570 14.47 -5.23 15.10
C ASP A 570 15.11 -3.84 15.15
N ALA A 571 14.85 -3.00 14.15
CA ALA A 571 15.47 -1.68 14.05
C ALA A 571 14.78 -0.61 14.91
N SER A 572 13.56 -0.87 15.41
CA SER A 572 12.80 0.11 16.20
C SER A 572 12.68 -0.22 17.69
N ALA A 573 12.91 -1.48 18.08
CA ALA A 573 12.63 -2.02 19.41
C ALA A 573 11.15 -1.88 19.84
N VAL A 574 10.22 -1.92 18.88
CA VAL A 574 8.77 -1.92 19.11
C VAL A 574 8.21 -3.31 18.76
N ASP A 575 7.39 -3.89 19.65
CA ASP A 575 6.62 -5.11 19.36
C ASP A 575 5.41 -4.75 18.49
N LEU A 576 5.39 -5.27 17.26
CA LEU A 576 4.42 -4.96 16.22
C LEU A 576 3.59 -6.19 15.81
N ASP A 577 3.74 -7.33 16.50
CA ASP A 577 3.02 -8.56 16.19
C ASP A 577 1.49 -8.35 16.22
N TRP A 578 0.99 -7.56 17.17
CA TRP A 578 -0.43 -7.20 17.22
C TRP A 578 -0.86 -6.37 15.99
N PHE A 579 0.02 -5.49 15.50
CA PHE A 579 -0.25 -4.59 14.39
C PHE A 579 -0.28 -5.37 13.07
N TRP A 580 0.76 -6.17 12.81
CA TRP A 580 0.85 -7.02 11.63
C TRP A 580 -0.30 -8.00 11.56
N ARG A 581 -0.58 -8.70 12.66
CA ARG A 581 -1.70 -9.64 12.74
C ARG A 581 -3.03 -8.98 12.34
N SER A 582 -3.36 -7.86 12.96
CA SER A 582 -4.67 -7.22 12.76
C SER A 582 -4.78 -6.53 11.40
N TRP A 583 -3.76 -5.78 10.96
CA TRP A 583 -3.83 -5.05 9.69
C TRP A 583 -3.60 -5.93 8.46
N PHE A 584 -2.67 -6.88 8.52
CA PHE A 584 -2.18 -7.61 7.35
C PHE A 584 -2.79 -9.01 7.20
N TYR A 585 -3.02 -9.71 8.30
CA TYR A 585 -3.49 -11.10 8.27
C TYR A 585 -5.01 -11.25 8.47
N THR A 586 -5.74 -10.16 8.69
CA THR A 586 -7.21 -10.18 8.84
C THR A 586 -7.91 -9.11 8.01
N THR A 587 -9.24 -9.26 7.90
CA THR A 587 -10.16 -8.25 7.38
C THR A 587 -10.80 -7.41 8.50
N ASP A 588 -10.28 -7.51 9.73
CA ASP A 588 -10.74 -6.72 10.87
C ASP A 588 -10.67 -5.21 10.54
N TYR A 589 -11.45 -4.43 11.30
CA TYR A 589 -11.53 -2.98 11.21
C TYR A 589 -11.33 -2.32 12.58
N VAL A 590 -11.08 -1.01 12.56
CA VAL A 590 -11.00 -0.16 13.76
C VAL A 590 -12.37 0.42 14.05
N ASP A 591 -12.82 0.28 15.29
CA ASP A 591 -14.01 0.90 15.86
C ASP A 591 -13.79 0.96 17.38
N ILE A 592 -13.65 2.19 17.92
CA ILE A 592 -13.40 2.47 19.33
C ILE A 592 -14.33 3.61 19.81
N GLY A 593 -15.18 3.30 20.77
CA GLY A 593 -16.18 4.22 21.30
C GLY A 593 -16.01 4.56 22.78
N VAL A 594 -16.74 5.60 23.21
CA VAL A 594 -17.01 5.88 24.63
C VAL A 594 -18.30 5.15 25.01
N LYS A 595 -18.17 4.08 25.80
CA LYS A 595 -19.30 3.28 26.24
C LYS A 595 -20.07 3.95 27.37
N ASP A 596 -19.35 4.42 28.41
CA ASP A 596 -19.95 5.00 29.61
C ASP A 596 -19.02 5.99 30.31
N VAL A 597 -19.60 6.96 31.02
CA VAL A 597 -18.87 7.89 31.89
C VAL A 597 -19.63 8.02 33.20
N LYS A 598 -19.03 7.51 34.27
CA LYS A 598 -19.58 7.56 35.62
C LYS A 598 -18.83 8.57 36.46
N LYS A 599 -19.57 9.34 37.25
CA LYS A 599 -19.03 10.33 38.19
C LYS A 599 -19.08 9.74 39.60
N TYR A 600 -17.97 9.85 40.32
CA TYR A 600 -17.80 9.34 41.67
C TYR A 600 -17.38 10.47 42.62
N TYR A 601 -17.72 10.27 43.90
CA TYR A 601 -17.38 11.16 45.01
C TYR A 601 -16.69 10.39 46.12
N VAL A 602 -15.75 11.04 46.81
CA VAL A 602 -15.11 10.46 47.99
C VAL A 602 -16.13 10.33 49.13
N SER A 603 -16.12 9.20 49.83
CA SER A 603 -17.04 8.86 50.91
C SER A 603 -16.32 8.11 52.04
N ASP A 604 -16.78 8.33 53.27
CA ASP A 604 -16.42 7.50 54.45
C ASP A 604 -17.31 6.25 54.60
N LYS A 605 -18.40 6.16 53.83
CA LYS A 605 -19.32 5.02 53.89
C LYS A 605 -18.91 3.96 52.84
N PRO A 606 -18.90 2.67 53.19
CA PRO A 606 -18.69 1.59 52.23
C PRO A 606 -19.66 1.67 51.04
N THR A 607 -19.21 1.29 49.85
CA THR A 607 -20.09 1.13 48.69
C THR A 607 -20.94 -0.14 48.84
N PRO A 608 -22.09 -0.27 48.14
CA PRO A 608 -22.86 -1.51 48.14
C PRO A 608 -22.02 -2.75 47.80
N GLN A 609 -21.08 -2.64 46.85
CA GLN A 609 -20.18 -3.75 46.51
C GLN A 609 -19.23 -4.10 47.67
N MET A 610 -18.78 -3.10 48.43
CA MET A 610 -17.94 -3.36 49.61
C MET A 610 -18.76 -4.01 50.73
N GLU A 611 -20.01 -3.60 50.92
CA GLU A 611 -20.92 -4.25 51.89
C GLU A 611 -21.18 -5.72 51.51
N GLU A 612 -21.42 -6.01 50.23
CA GLU A 612 -21.52 -7.37 49.71
C GLU A 612 -20.23 -8.17 49.91
N TYR A 613 -19.06 -7.57 49.67
CA TYR A 613 -17.76 -8.20 49.92
C TYR A 613 -17.58 -8.56 51.39
N ILE A 614 -17.89 -7.63 52.30
CA ILE A 614 -17.82 -7.84 53.75
C ILE A 614 -18.74 -9.01 54.15
N ALA A 615 -19.97 -9.03 53.66
CA ALA A 615 -20.93 -10.09 53.92
C ALA A 615 -20.49 -11.45 53.35
N ALA A 616 -20.02 -11.48 52.10
CA ALA A 616 -19.59 -12.70 51.41
C ALA A 616 -18.36 -13.36 52.07
N ASN A 617 -17.52 -12.56 52.72
CA ASN A 617 -16.33 -13.04 53.43
C ASN A 617 -16.55 -13.20 54.94
N ASN A 618 -17.78 -13.06 55.44
CA ASN A 618 -18.13 -13.11 56.87
C ASN A 618 -17.29 -12.14 57.74
N MET A 619 -16.98 -10.97 57.20
CA MET A 619 -16.25 -9.90 57.91
C MET A 619 -17.25 -8.91 58.55
N SER A 620 -16.81 -8.16 59.56
CA SER A 620 -17.47 -6.95 60.07
C SER A 620 -16.73 -5.71 59.55
N PRO A 621 -17.39 -4.55 59.39
CA PRO A 621 -16.70 -3.28 59.09
C PRO A 621 -15.57 -2.96 60.07
N SER A 622 -15.65 -3.42 61.32
CA SER A 622 -14.58 -3.28 62.33
C SER A 622 -13.33 -4.11 62.07
N ASP A 623 -13.43 -5.14 61.22
CA ASP A 623 -12.29 -6.02 60.88
C ASP A 623 -11.43 -5.43 59.76
N LEU A 624 -11.91 -4.34 59.14
CA LEU A 624 -11.20 -3.63 58.09
C LEU A 624 -10.34 -2.49 58.68
N PRO A 625 -9.17 -2.21 58.09
CA PRO A 625 -8.43 -0.99 58.43
C PRO A 625 -9.25 0.26 58.05
N PRO A 626 -8.83 1.47 58.48
CA PRO A 626 -9.44 2.70 57.99
C PRO A 626 -9.32 2.79 56.46
N LEU A 627 -10.45 2.96 55.78
CA LEU A 627 -10.56 2.97 54.31
C LEU A 627 -11.20 4.27 53.82
N VAL A 628 -10.97 4.57 52.54
CA VAL A 628 -11.60 5.67 51.80
C VAL A 628 -12.33 5.07 50.62
N TYR A 629 -13.58 5.46 50.40
CA TYR A 629 -14.43 4.90 49.36
C TYR A 629 -14.71 5.92 48.25
N LEU A 630 -15.01 5.42 47.05
CA LEU A 630 -15.53 6.21 45.93
C LEU A 630 -16.96 5.71 45.64
N SER A 631 -17.95 6.59 45.76
CA SER A 631 -19.36 6.28 45.57
C SER A 631 -19.93 7.01 44.36
N GLU A 632 -20.76 6.33 43.56
CA GLU A 632 -21.55 6.95 42.49
C GLU A 632 -22.72 7.78 43.05
N GLU A 633 -23.21 7.46 44.25
CA GLU A 633 -24.36 8.11 44.87
C GLU A 633 -23.96 9.40 45.61
N SER A 634 -24.67 10.49 45.29
CA SER A 634 -24.33 11.87 45.64
C SER A 634 -25.02 12.38 46.91
N GLU A 635 -24.98 11.66 48.02
CA GLU A 635 -25.71 12.15 49.22
C GLU A 635 -24.93 13.20 50.02
N ASP A 636 -23.57 13.22 50.00
CA ASP A 636 -22.78 14.11 50.87
C ASP A 636 -21.49 14.73 50.27
N GLY A 637 -21.03 14.32 49.08
CA GLY A 637 -19.66 14.60 48.58
C GLY A 637 -19.51 15.51 47.36
N GLU A 638 -20.61 16.03 46.78
CA GLU A 638 -20.54 16.79 45.52
C GLU A 638 -19.86 18.16 45.69
N GLY A 639 -18.80 18.41 44.89
CA GLY A 639 -18.06 19.68 44.86
C GLY A 639 -17.09 19.91 46.03
N LYS A 640 -17.05 18.99 47.00
CA LYS A 640 -16.13 18.99 48.15
C LYS A 640 -14.78 18.37 47.80
N THR A 641 -13.75 18.72 48.55
CA THR A 641 -12.45 18.06 48.44
C THR A 641 -12.47 16.67 49.11
N PRO A 642 -11.54 15.75 48.76
CA PRO A 642 -11.44 14.45 49.40
C PRO A 642 -11.33 14.52 50.94
N SER A 643 -10.56 15.45 51.50
CA SER A 643 -10.43 15.60 52.96
C SER A 643 -11.65 16.23 53.64
N GLU A 644 -12.48 16.97 52.90
CA GLU A 644 -13.78 17.46 53.38
C GLU A 644 -14.83 16.34 53.40
N SER A 645 -14.73 15.39 52.47
CA SER A 645 -15.69 14.30 52.30
C SER A 645 -15.31 13.01 53.06
N SER A 646 -14.06 12.86 53.48
CA SER A 646 -13.59 11.71 54.26
C SER A 646 -12.84 12.12 55.53
N GLN A 647 -13.46 11.88 56.68
CA GLN A 647 -12.88 12.00 58.01
C GLN A 647 -11.67 11.08 58.17
N THR A 648 -11.75 9.86 57.63
CA THR A 648 -10.64 8.90 57.67
C THR A 648 -9.42 9.44 56.93
N LEU A 649 -9.61 9.97 55.72
CA LEU A 649 -8.54 10.57 54.93
C LEU A 649 -7.97 11.82 55.60
N ASN A 650 -8.82 12.69 56.13
CA ASN A 650 -8.41 13.92 56.81
C ASN A 650 -7.56 13.62 58.06
N ALA A 651 -8.01 12.69 58.91
CA ALA A 651 -7.27 12.24 60.08
C ALA A 651 -5.89 11.69 59.67
N PHE A 652 -5.83 10.84 58.64
CA PHE A 652 -4.56 10.32 58.11
C PHE A 652 -3.63 11.45 57.66
N MET A 653 -4.14 12.44 56.93
CA MET A 653 -3.34 13.59 56.46
C MET A 653 -2.84 14.45 57.63
N MET A 654 -3.65 14.68 58.65
CA MET A 654 -3.27 15.47 59.83
C MET A 654 -2.20 14.79 60.67
N ASP A 655 -2.31 13.47 60.85
CA ASP A 655 -1.41 12.68 61.70
C ASP A 655 -0.08 12.34 61.01
N ASN A 656 -0.06 12.25 59.67
CA ASN A 656 1.10 11.73 58.92
C ASN A 656 1.82 12.76 58.02
N LEU A 657 1.21 13.92 57.73
CA LEU A 657 1.82 14.95 56.87
C LEU A 657 2.13 16.22 57.66
N THR A 658 3.26 16.86 57.35
CA THR A 658 3.60 18.20 57.87
C THR A 658 2.69 19.30 57.30
N PRO A 659 2.58 20.49 57.93
CA PRO A 659 1.80 21.60 57.40
C PRO A 659 2.18 21.98 55.96
N GLU A 660 3.48 21.99 55.65
CA GLU A 660 4.00 22.29 54.31
C GLU A 660 3.62 21.21 53.29
N GLN A 661 3.67 19.92 53.69
CA GLN A 661 3.24 18.82 52.83
C GLN A 661 1.74 18.86 52.57
N ARG A 662 0.91 19.14 53.58
CA ARG A 662 -0.55 19.26 53.42
C ARG A 662 -0.92 20.40 52.46
N ALA A 663 -0.26 21.55 52.56
CA ALA A 663 -0.48 22.68 51.66
C ALA A 663 -0.13 22.37 50.20
N ALA A 664 0.73 21.37 49.95
CA ALA A 664 1.12 20.92 48.62
C ALA A 664 0.26 19.76 48.07
N VAL A 665 -0.63 19.17 48.88
CA VAL A 665 -1.51 18.08 48.43
C VAL A 665 -2.51 18.60 47.41
N LYS A 666 -2.62 17.92 46.27
CA LYS A 666 -3.67 18.16 45.28
C LYS A 666 -4.89 17.32 45.67
N GLU A 667 -6.03 17.99 45.81
CA GLU A 667 -7.27 17.41 46.32
C GLU A 667 -8.37 17.38 45.25
N PRO A 668 -8.35 16.43 44.30
CA PRO A 668 -9.28 16.41 43.17
C PRO A 668 -10.74 16.34 43.63
N LYS A 669 -11.57 17.24 43.11
CA LYS A 669 -13.00 17.35 43.47
C LYS A 669 -13.90 16.39 42.69
N TYR A 670 -13.43 15.92 41.55
CA TYR A 670 -14.21 15.07 40.65
C TYR A 670 -13.43 13.82 40.30
N PHE A 671 -14.08 12.68 40.43
CA PHE A 671 -13.57 11.38 40.04
C PHE A 671 -14.48 10.83 38.96
N TYR A 672 -13.90 10.38 37.85
CA TYR A 672 -14.66 9.79 36.75
C TYR A 672 -14.10 8.42 36.41
N GLU A 673 -14.99 7.46 36.13
CA GLU A 673 -14.66 6.25 35.41
C GLU A 673 -15.18 6.38 33.99
N VAL A 674 -14.26 6.43 33.02
CA VAL A 674 -14.60 6.44 31.61
C VAL A 674 -14.36 5.04 31.06
N THR A 675 -15.42 4.38 30.62
CA THR A 675 -15.36 3.07 29.97
C THR A 675 -15.36 3.25 28.47
N PHE A 676 -14.34 2.72 27.83
CA PHE A 676 -14.18 2.67 26.39
C PHE A 676 -14.49 1.26 25.90
N GLU A 677 -15.09 1.15 24.72
CA GLU A 677 -15.35 -0.11 24.04
C GLU A 677 -14.61 -0.16 22.71
N LYS A 678 -14.25 -1.37 22.27
CA LYS A 678 -13.64 -1.64 20.98
C LYS A 678 -14.45 -2.70 20.25
N PRO A 679 -15.58 -2.34 19.61
CA PRO A 679 -16.35 -3.27 18.78
C PRO A 679 -15.55 -3.80 17.58
N GLY A 680 -14.55 -3.04 17.13
CA GLY A 680 -13.62 -3.44 16.07
C GLY A 680 -12.59 -4.50 16.48
N GLY A 681 -12.08 -5.25 15.51
CA GLY A 681 -11.10 -6.32 15.73
C GLY A 681 -9.64 -5.84 15.80
N ILE A 682 -9.36 -4.62 15.34
CA ILE A 682 -8.00 -4.04 15.31
C ILE A 682 -7.75 -3.25 16.61
N PRO A 683 -6.85 -3.70 17.52
CA PRO A 683 -6.43 -2.87 18.65
C PRO A 683 -5.63 -1.67 18.14
N MET A 684 -5.85 -0.50 18.73
CA MET A 684 -5.19 0.77 18.38
C MET A 684 -4.87 1.57 19.65
N PRO A 685 -3.92 2.53 19.59
CA PRO A 685 -3.76 3.52 20.65
C PRO A 685 -5.11 4.21 20.94
N LEU A 686 -5.46 4.35 22.21
CA LEU A 686 -6.67 5.03 22.63
C LEU A 686 -6.35 6.53 22.78
N ILE A 687 -6.69 7.32 21.77
CA ILE A 687 -6.48 8.77 21.71
C ILE A 687 -7.76 9.46 22.21
N VAL A 688 -7.65 10.24 23.28
CA VAL A 688 -8.83 10.84 23.95
C VAL A 688 -8.62 12.33 24.18
N GLU A 689 -9.59 13.13 23.77
CA GLU A 689 -9.73 14.53 24.19
C GLU A 689 -10.78 14.65 25.30
N TYR A 690 -10.36 15.13 26.46
CA TYR A 690 -11.24 15.51 27.56
C TYR A 690 -11.52 17.01 27.48
N THR A 691 -12.79 17.39 27.56
CA THR A 691 -13.25 18.79 27.64
C THR A 691 -13.84 19.05 29.01
N TYR A 692 -13.36 20.12 29.66
CA TYR A 692 -13.80 20.52 31.00
C TYR A 692 -14.77 21.71 30.96
N ALA A 693 -15.56 21.88 32.02
CA ALA A 693 -16.57 22.93 32.12
C ALA A 693 -16.00 24.36 32.00
N ASP A 694 -14.72 24.55 32.32
CA ASP A 694 -14.02 25.83 32.17
C ASP A 694 -13.55 26.13 30.73
N GLY A 695 -13.88 25.24 29.78
CA GLY A 695 -13.49 25.32 28.36
C GLY A 695 -12.09 24.81 28.06
N SER A 696 -11.31 24.39 29.06
CA SER A 696 -10.00 23.78 28.83
C SER A 696 -10.12 22.36 28.29
N LYS A 697 -9.10 21.95 27.54
CA LYS A 697 -9.01 20.62 26.92
C LYS A 697 -7.72 19.92 27.31
N GLU A 698 -7.79 18.61 27.45
CA GLU A 698 -6.65 17.74 27.71
C GLU A 698 -6.67 16.58 26.71
N ASN A 699 -5.55 16.39 26.01
CA ASN A 699 -5.37 15.27 25.09
C ASN A 699 -4.49 14.21 25.75
N VAL A 700 -4.97 12.98 25.82
CA VAL A 700 -4.25 11.84 26.38
C VAL A 700 -4.27 10.70 25.37
N THR A 701 -3.09 10.15 25.08
CA THR A 701 -2.95 8.95 24.25
C THR A 701 -2.50 7.80 25.14
N PHE A 702 -3.27 6.72 25.16
CA PHE A 702 -2.88 5.47 25.78
C PHE A 702 -2.35 4.50 24.73
N PRO A 703 -1.33 3.69 25.08
CA PRO A 703 -0.74 2.76 24.12
C PRO A 703 -1.72 1.61 23.83
N PRO A 704 -1.58 0.93 22.68
CA PRO A 704 -2.52 -0.12 22.24
C PRO A 704 -2.60 -1.29 23.23
N GLU A 705 -1.57 -1.53 24.03
CA GLU A 705 -1.53 -2.56 25.09
C GLU A 705 -2.57 -2.35 26.19
N ILE A 706 -3.27 -1.21 26.22
CA ILE A 706 -4.45 -1.00 27.06
C ILE A 706 -5.49 -2.12 26.87
N TRP A 707 -5.58 -2.69 25.67
CA TRP A 707 -6.52 -3.76 25.31
C TRP A 707 -6.04 -5.18 25.68
N ARG A 708 -4.78 -5.37 26.10
CA ARG A 708 -4.16 -6.72 26.18
C ARG A 708 -4.79 -7.67 27.21
N LYS A 709 -5.40 -7.13 28.26
CA LYS A 709 -6.06 -7.89 29.34
C LYS A 709 -7.58 -7.94 29.19
N SER A 710 -8.13 -7.07 28.34
CA SER A 710 -9.56 -6.98 28.04
C SER A 710 -9.69 -6.38 26.65
N ASP A 711 -9.89 -7.24 25.66
CA ASP A 711 -9.88 -6.85 24.25
C ASP A 711 -11.11 -6.04 23.84
N LYS A 712 -12.23 -6.21 24.57
CA LYS A 712 -13.50 -5.58 24.22
C LYS A 712 -13.72 -4.23 24.87
N GLU A 713 -13.30 -4.08 26.13
CA GLU A 713 -13.65 -2.92 26.96
C GLU A 713 -12.54 -2.60 27.95
N VAL A 714 -12.31 -1.31 28.19
CA VAL A 714 -11.38 -0.85 29.22
C VAL A 714 -11.90 0.39 29.92
N SER A 715 -11.76 0.43 31.25
CA SER A 715 -12.13 1.59 32.06
C SER A 715 -10.88 2.35 32.52
N ARG A 716 -10.95 3.68 32.49
CA ARG A 716 -9.92 4.58 33.00
C ARG A 716 -10.50 5.48 34.07
N ILE A 717 -9.84 5.52 35.22
CA ILE A 717 -10.17 6.42 36.30
C ILE A 717 -9.43 7.74 36.10
N MET A 718 -10.16 8.84 36.21
CA MET A 718 -9.63 10.20 36.19
C MET A 718 -9.97 10.90 37.50
N ALA A 719 -8.98 11.55 38.10
CA ALA A 719 -9.17 12.41 39.26
C ALA A 719 -8.76 13.84 38.90
N THR A 720 -9.69 14.78 38.97
CA THR A 720 -9.50 16.14 38.45
C THR A 720 -10.14 17.20 39.35
N GLN A 721 -9.61 18.42 39.28
CA GLN A 721 -10.19 19.59 39.93
C GLN A 721 -11.35 20.21 39.13
N LYS A 722 -11.48 19.82 37.86
CA LYS A 722 -12.38 20.43 36.90
C LYS A 722 -13.47 19.45 36.53
N GLU A 723 -14.71 19.93 36.45
CA GLU A 723 -15.83 19.10 36.00
C GLU A 723 -15.65 18.71 34.53
N LEU A 724 -15.74 17.41 34.25
CA LEU A 724 -15.68 16.85 32.90
C LEU A 724 -17.05 17.02 32.23
N VAL A 725 -17.07 17.58 31.01
CA VAL A 725 -18.30 17.82 30.23
C VAL A 725 -18.26 17.20 28.84
N GLY A 726 -17.11 16.68 28.41
CA GLY A 726 -16.97 16.01 27.12
C GLY A 726 -15.81 15.03 27.08
N VAL A 727 -16.03 13.89 26.42
CA VAL A 727 -15.00 12.93 26.04
C VAL A 727 -15.15 12.67 24.55
N VAL A 728 -14.05 12.75 23.80
CA VAL A 728 -14.01 12.42 22.38
C VAL A 728 -12.85 11.47 22.11
N VAL A 729 -13.14 10.31 21.53
CA VAL A 729 -12.16 9.36 21.00
C VAL A 729 -11.75 9.77 19.60
N ASP A 730 -10.45 9.70 19.33
CA ASP A 730 -9.82 9.99 18.04
C ASP A 730 -10.30 11.30 17.39
N PRO A 731 -10.16 12.46 18.08
CA PRO A 731 -10.71 13.74 17.63
C PRO A 731 -10.15 14.22 16.28
N LYS A 732 -9.03 13.66 15.83
CA LYS A 732 -8.36 14.01 14.57
C LYS A 732 -8.47 12.93 13.49
N ALA A 733 -9.22 11.85 13.74
CA ALA A 733 -9.40 10.72 12.82
C ALA A 733 -8.05 10.07 12.39
N GLU A 734 -7.18 9.81 13.37
CA GLU A 734 -5.83 9.25 13.23
C GLU A 734 -5.82 7.71 13.16
N THR A 735 -6.92 7.01 13.50
CA THR A 735 -6.93 5.54 13.61
C THR A 735 -7.73 4.81 12.52
N ALA A 736 -8.35 5.53 11.58
CA ALA A 736 -9.25 4.98 10.56
C ALA A 736 -10.48 4.27 11.16
N ASP A 737 -11.06 4.84 12.21
CA ASP A 737 -12.31 4.38 12.81
C ASP A 737 -13.44 4.38 11.77
N ILE A 738 -14.13 3.23 11.65
CA ILE A 738 -15.21 3.08 10.67
C ILE A 738 -16.56 3.59 11.16
N ASP A 739 -16.73 3.78 12.47
CA ASP A 739 -17.98 4.24 13.09
C ASP A 739 -17.70 5.32 14.13
N THR A 740 -17.73 6.58 13.69
CA THR A 740 -17.50 7.72 14.60
C THR A 740 -18.71 8.07 15.47
N SER A 741 -19.85 7.38 15.34
CA SER A 741 -21.09 7.72 16.05
C SER A 741 -21.02 7.43 17.54
N ASN A 742 -20.14 6.49 17.95
CA ASN A 742 -19.90 6.11 19.34
C ASN A 742 -18.68 6.83 19.97
N ASN A 743 -17.96 7.68 19.23
CA ASN A 743 -16.71 8.31 19.69
C ASN A 743 -16.90 9.40 20.76
N SER A 744 -18.12 9.78 21.13
CA SER A 744 -18.34 10.94 21.99
C SER A 744 -19.29 10.70 23.16
N TRP A 745 -18.93 11.29 24.30
CA TRP A 745 -19.81 11.46 25.45
C TRP A 745 -19.90 12.95 25.84
N PRO A 746 -21.11 13.50 26.07
CA PRO A 746 -22.40 12.90 25.74
C PRO A 746 -22.49 12.60 24.24
N LYS A 747 -23.25 11.57 23.86
CA LYS A 747 -23.43 11.22 22.44
C LYS A 747 -23.93 12.44 21.68
N LYS A 748 -23.17 12.89 20.68
CA LYS A 748 -23.61 13.96 19.79
C LYS A 748 -24.86 13.49 19.03
N ALA A 749 -25.90 14.31 19.00
CA ALA A 749 -27.05 14.03 18.14
C ALA A 749 -26.58 14.12 16.68
N GLU A 750 -26.67 13.01 15.93
CA GLU A 750 -26.35 13.05 14.51
C GLU A 750 -27.37 13.91 13.76
N GLU A 751 -26.90 14.92 13.03
CA GLU A 751 -27.71 15.50 11.96
C GLU A 751 -27.84 14.44 10.86
N SER A 752 -29.09 14.03 10.58
CA SER A 752 -29.35 13.00 9.56
C SER A 752 -28.76 13.39 8.20
N ASP A 753 -28.39 12.39 7.40
CA ASP A 753 -27.87 12.61 6.03
C ASP A 753 -28.84 13.42 5.16
N PHE A 754 -30.14 13.34 5.44
CA PHE A 754 -31.16 14.17 4.82
C PHE A 754 -31.01 15.67 5.16
N ASN A 755 -30.66 16.01 6.40
CA ASN A 755 -30.43 17.38 6.82
C ASN A 755 -29.10 17.93 6.26
N LYS A 756 -28.04 17.11 6.20
CA LYS A 756 -26.77 17.47 5.54
C LYS A 756 -26.95 17.72 4.04
N PHE A 757 -27.70 16.87 3.36
CA PHE A 757 -28.08 17.05 1.96
C PHE A 757 -28.89 18.34 1.75
N LYS A 758 -29.86 18.63 2.61
CA LYS A 758 -30.68 19.85 2.53
C LYS A 758 -29.87 21.13 2.72
N GLN A 759 -28.89 21.15 3.62
CA GLN A 759 -27.96 22.29 3.80
C GLN A 759 -27.04 22.47 2.58
N SER A 760 -26.57 21.38 1.96
CA SER A 760 -25.77 21.46 0.72
C SER A 760 -26.50 22.05 -0.48
N ILE A 761 -27.85 22.01 -0.48
CA ILE A 761 -28.70 22.60 -1.53
C ILE A 761 -29.11 24.05 -1.19
N GLN A 762 -29.03 24.46 0.08
CA GLN A 762 -29.40 25.81 0.53
C GLN A 762 -28.22 26.80 0.53
N GLY A 763 -27.01 26.36 0.17
CA GLY A 763 -25.80 27.19 0.13
C GLY A 763 -25.58 28.03 -1.15
N ASP A 764 -26.39 27.83 -2.20
CA ASP A 764 -26.29 28.57 -3.48
C ASP A 764 -27.55 29.40 -3.75
N ASN A 765 -27.80 30.44 -2.95
CA ASN A 765 -28.73 31.54 -3.28
C ASN A 765 -28.17 32.90 -2.87
#